data_AF-A0AAV4K867-F1
#
_entry.id   AF-A0AAV4K867-F1
#
_cell.length_a   1.000
_cell.length_b   1.000
_cell.length_c   1.000
_cell.angle_alpha   90.00
_cell.angle_beta   90.00
_cell.angle_gamma   90.00
#
_symmetry.space_group_name_H-M   'P 1'
#
loop_
_entity.id
_entity.type
_entity.pdbx_description
1 polymer ?
#
loop_
_entity_poly.entity_id
_entity_poly.type
_entity_poly.pdbx_seq_one_letter_code
_entity_poly.pdbx_strand_id
1 'polypeptide(L)'
;MSVQVVWFKKDLRLRDHAPLHEAARRGPVLPLYVYEPEQLEHEEFDGHHLSYLNACLRELGEGLAGLGAPLVIRRGEVTGVLEQLSREVDIAGLWAHEETGNMVSFRRDLRVHAWARSRGVRFAEVPQNGVVRRLKSRGHGGQDSWNDLWEERMSASLLPVPTALDGVRLPSLGVLGHGELGVPLSSKVIPAGGEREAQATLDSFLTVRGVNYMREMSSPLTAGESCSRLSAPLAFGTVSLRDVLQRTRQRLAAVRGDPAADERWVRSLRSYESRLHWHCHFIQRLESEPEMEFRNLNPAFDGLRPDVGEPGWNAEHFDRWRAGQTGYPLVDACLRSLEATGWLNFRMRALVVSFASQLLWLHWRQPGLHLARQWLDNEPGIHWSQMQMQSSTVGINRVRIYNPTRQAREQDPQGEFIRRWVPELADVPGDFLHAPWEWSGAGRLNYPPPVVDAEREMRRARERIFAVRATQAFEQEARRLYLKHGSRKKAALRAERKAKGLPQASPSPKRQTARRRSASMTDQPDLFGLAPEAPKPIIPGNLPADWQAALLSEFSAPYFHELTDFLRQERKEHTIYPPAPDVFNALRYTPLGDVKVLILGQDPYHGPGQAHGLSFSVRPGVRVPPSLRNIYKELTEDVPGFVAPKHGSLRSWAEQGVLLLNAVLTVRAGQANSHQGKGWEHFTDAVIRAVNAKEERVVFILWGSYARKKKKLVTGKNHVVLESGHPSPLSEQYFFGTRPFSRTNELLQKAGRDPVEWQLPATVAED
;
A
#
# COMPACT_ATOMS: atom_id res chain seq x y z
N MET A 1 -11.49 -38.84 -41.37
CA MET A 1 -12.44 -37.77 -41.01
C MET A 1 -11.59 -36.59 -40.55
N SER A 2 -11.82 -35.40 -41.13
CA SER A 2 -11.10 -34.18 -40.75
C SER A 2 -11.66 -33.63 -39.43
N VAL A 3 -10.80 -33.36 -38.45
CA VAL A 3 -11.21 -33.02 -37.07
C VAL A 3 -10.65 -31.68 -36.60
N GLN A 4 -11.38 -31.02 -35.70
CA GLN A 4 -10.99 -29.81 -35.00
C GLN A 4 -10.54 -30.19 -33.58
N VAL A 5 -9.24 -30.12 -33.33
CA VAL A 5 -8.66 -30.42 -32.01
C VAL A 5 -8.78 -29.20 -31.11
N VAL A 6 -9.42 -29.36 -29.95
CA VAL A 6 -9.48 -28.32 -28.90
C VAL A 6 -8.50 -28.71 -27.81
N TRP A 7 -7.38 -28.00 -27.71
CA TRP A 7 -6.33 -28.28 -26.74
C TRP A 7 -6.54 -27.47 -25.46
N PHE A 8 -6.99 -28.16 -24.42
CA PHE A 8 -7.18 -27.61 -23.08
C PHE A 8 -5.86 -27.56 -22.30
N LYS A 9 -5.63 -26.45 -21.60
CA LYS A 9 -4.47 -26.17 -20.75
C LYS A 9 -4.93 -25.61 -19.39
N LYS A 10 -4.89 -24.28 -19.22
CA LYS A 10 -5.34 -23.52 -18.04
C LYS A 10 -6.69 -22.83 -18.29
N ASP A 11 -7.61 -23.57 -18.89
CA ASP A 11 -8.92 -23.13 -19.36
C ASP A 11 -9.98 -24.22 -19.18
N LEU A 12 -9.91 -24.93 -18.05
CA LEU A 12 -10.66 -26.16 -17.77
C LEU A 12 -12.14 -25.92 -17.43
N ARG A 13 -12.89 -25.37 -18.39
CA ARG A 13 -14.32 -25.04 -18.30
C ARG A 13 -15.00 -25.19 -19.65
N LEU A 14 -16.33 -25.24 -19.63
CA LEU A 14 -17.17 -25.21 -20.82
C LEU A 14 -17.75 -23.82 -21.12
N ARG A 15 -18.09 -23.06 -20.08
CA ARG A 15 -18.69 -21.72 -20.23
C ARG A 15 -17.64 -20.71 -20.71
N ASP A 16 -18.05 -19.82 -21.61
CA ASP A 16 -17.19 -18.76 -22.14
C ASP A 16 -15.86 -19.29 -22.68
N HIS A 17 -15.93 -20.41 -23.43
CA HIS A 17 -14.75 -21.11 -23.96
C HIS A 17 -14.67 -20.97 -25.49
N ALA A 18 -13.99 -19.92 -25.96
CA ALA A 18 -13.97 -19.55 -27.38
C ALA A 18 -13.36 -20.61 -28.32
N PRO A 19 -12.25 -21.30 -28.00
CA PRO A 19 -11.71 -22.38 -28.84
C PRO A 19 -12.70 -23.53 -29.07
N LEU A 20 -13.49 -23.86 -28.05
CA LEU A 20 -14.50 -24.92 -28.14
C LEU A 20 -15.65 -24.50 -29.06
N HIS A 21 -16.09 -23.25 -28.95
CA HIS A 21 -17.14 -22.68 -29.79
C HIS A 21 -16.69 -22.58 -31.26
N GLU A 22 -15.46 -22.13 -31.52
CA GLU A 22 -14.91 -22.03 -32.87
C GLU A 22 -14.71 -23.40 -33.53
N ALA A 23 -14.21 -24.39 -32.78
CA ALA A 23 -14.07 -25.75 -33.26
C ALA A 23 -15.43 -26.37 -33.60
N ALA A 24 -16.41 -26.25 -32.71
CA ALA A 24 -17.76 -26.79 -32.90
C ALA A 24 -18.47 -26.25 -34.15
N ARG A 25 -18.21 -24.99 -34.53
CA ARG A 25 -18.77 -24.38 -35.75
C ARG A 25 -18.14 -24.90 -37.04
N ARG A 26 -17.04 -25.63 -36.98
CA ARG A 26 -16.22 -26.01 -38.15
C ARG A 26 -16.26 -27.49 -38.49
N GLY A 27 -16.77 -28.33 -37.59
CA GLY A 27 -16.93 -29.76 -37.84
C GLY A 27 -16.68 -30.61 -36.59
N PRO A 28 -16.35 -31.90 -36.78
CA PRO A 28 -16.10 -32.83 -35.69
C PRO A 28 -15.03 -32.33 -34.72
N VAL A 29 -15.30 -32.40 -33.42
CA VAL A 29 -14.46 -31.87 -32.34
C VAL A 29 -13.77 -33.01 -31.61
N LEU A 30 -12.47 -32.83 -31.37
CA LEU A 30 -11.66 -33.68 -30.50
C LEU A 30 -11.11 -32.85 -29.32
N PRO A 31 -11.75 -32.91 -28.14
CA PRO A 31 -11.21 -32.30 -26.93
C PRO A 31 -9.96 -33.06 -26.47
N LEU A 32 -8.84 -32.36 -26.32
CA LEU A 32 -7.54 -32.94 -25.96
C LEU A 32 -6.98 -32.27 -24.71
N TYR A 33 -6.56 -33.09 -23.76
CA TYR A 33 -5.67 -32.68 -22.67
C TYR A 33 -4.40 -33.55 -22.65
N VAL A 34 -3.26 -32.94 -22.34
CA VAL A 34 -1.96 -33.63 -22.33
C VAL A 34 -1.28 -33.41 -20.99
N TYR A 35 -0.94 -34.49 -20.29
CA TYR A 35 0.02 -34.45 -19.19
C TYR A 35 1.43 -34.32 -19.77
N GLU A 36 1.98 -33.12 -19.73
CA GLU A 36 3.30 -32.77 -20.26
C GLU A 36 4.37 -32.96 -19.17
N PRO A 37 5.35 -33.86 -19.33
CA PRO A 37 6.42 -34.06 -18.35
C PRO A 37 7.16 -32.76 -17.99
N GLU A 38 7.50 -31.92 -18.98
CA GLU A 38 8.20 -30.64 -18.73
C GLU A 38 7.40 -29.65 -17.85
N GLN A 39 6.07 -29.75 -17.80
CA GLN A 39 5.22 -28.94 -16.93
C GLN A 39 5.10 -29.54 -15.53
N LEU A 40 4.96 -30.87 -15.45
CA LEU A 40 4.82 -31.61 -14.19
C LEU A 40 6.12 -31.61 -13.37
N GLU A 41 7.26 -31.63 -14.05
CA GLU A 41 8.60 -31.62 -13.45
C GLU A 41 9.12 -30.19 -13.18
N HIS A 42 8.36 -29.16 -13.58
CA HIS A 42 8.76 -27.77 -13.38
C HIS A 42 8.94 -27.44 -11.89
N GLU A 43 9.95 -26.63 -11.56
CA GLU A 43 10.27 -26.22 -10.19
C GLU A 43 9.19 -25.40 -9.48
N GLU A 44 8.06 -25.11 -10.14
CA GLU A 44 6.91 -24.40 -9.55
C GLU A 44 5.71 -25.32 -9.35
N PHE A 45 5.77 -26.57 -9.84
CA PHE A 45 4.70 -27.54 -9.75
C PHE A 45 4.89 -28.45 -8.52
N ASP A 46 3.78 -28.95 -7.97
CA ASP A 46 3.79 -29.79 -6.76
C ASP A 46 2.50 -30.63 -6.70
N GLY A 47 2.46 -31.64 -5.83
CA GLY A 47 1.38 -32.62 -5.74
C GLY A 47 -0.02 -32.03 -5.61
N HIS A 48 -0.21 -31.00 -4.79
CA HIS A 48 -1.53 -30.41 -4.60
C HIS A 48 -2.07 -29.69 -5.85
N HIS A 49 -1.17 -29.19 -6.72
CA HIS A 49 -1.55 -28.68 -8.03
C HIS A 49 -2.13 -29.79 -8.91
N LEU A 50 -1.48 -30.98 -8.92
CA LEU A 50 -1.99 -32.14 -9.64
C LEU A 50 -3.32 -32.63 -9.07
N SER A 51 -3.47 -32.67 -7.75
CA SER A 51 -4.73 -33.08 -7.11
C SER A 51 -5.89 -32.17 -7.52
N TYR A 52 -5.69 -30.85 -7.54
CA TYR A 52 -6.69 -29.88 -7.97
C TYR A 52 -6.98 -29.98 -9.47
N LEU A 53 -5.92 -30.03 -10.30
CA LEU A 53 -5.99 -30.25 -11.74
C LEU A 53 -6.84 -31.49 -12.08
N ASN A 54 -6.57 -32.61 -11.42
CA ASN A 54 -7.28 -33.87 -11.64
C ASN A 54 -8.76 -33.77 -11.27
N ALA A 55 -9.11 -33.01 -10.22
CA ALA A 55 -10.51 -32.72 -9.92
C ALA A 55 -11.18 -31.92 -11.06
N CYS A 56 -10.50 -30.88 -11.56
CA CYS A 56 -10.98 -30.08 -12.69
C CYS A 56 -11.14 -30.92 -13.97
N LEU A 57 -10.18 -31.78 -14.30
CA LEU A 57 -10.23 -32.62 -15.50
C LEU A 57 -11.34 -33.67 -15.47
N ARG A 58 -11.63 -34.24 -14.30
CA ARG A 58 -12.76 -35.17 -14.16
C ARG A 58 -14.08 -34.48 -14.50
N GLU A 59 -14.32 -33.31 -13.89
CA GLU A 59 -15.55 -32.56 -14.14
C GLU A 59 -15.63 -32.05 -15.59
N LEU A 60 -14.54 -31.53 -16.15
CA LEU A 60 -14.49 -31.14 -17.55
C LEU A 60 -14.80 -32.32 -18.48
N GLY A 61 -14.23 -33.49 -18.19
CA GLY A 61 -14.46 -34.73 -18.94
C GLY A 61 -15.90 -35.20 -18.89
N GLU A 62 -16.54 -35.14 -17.71
CA GLU A 62 -17.98 -35.42 -17.55
C GLU A 62 -18.83 -34.47 -18.40
N GLY A 63 -18.56 -33.16 -18.32
CA GLY A 63 -19.29 -32.15 -19.06
C GLY A 63 -19.15 -32.31 -20.58
N LEU A 64 -17.92 -32.53 -21.06
CA LEU A 64 -17.63 -32.77 -22.48
C LEU A 64 -18.29 -34.06 -23.00
N ALA A 65 -18.27 -35.14 -22.21
CA ALA A 65 -18.96 -36.38 -22.54
C ALA A 65 -20.48 -36.18 -22.64
N GLY A 66 -21.07 -35.39 -21.74
CA GLY A 66 -22.49 -35.01 -21.78
C GLY A 66 -22.87 -34.21 -23.04
N LEU A 67 -21.93 -33.47 -23.63
CA LEU A 67 -22.12 -32.76 -24.90
C LEU A 67 -21.93 -33.65 -26.13
N GLY A 68 -21.48 -34.90 -25.99
CA GLY A 68 -21.26 -35.83 -27.09
C GLY A 68 -19.81 -35.94 -27.58
N ALA A 69 -18.87 -35.20 -26.98
CA ALA A 69 -17.45 -35.22 -27.35
C ALA A 69 -16.57 -35.50 -26.12
N PRO A 70 -16.27 -36.77 -25.78
CA PRO A 70 -15.52 -37.10 -24.58
C PRO A 70 -14.07 -36.56 -24.62
N LEU A 71 -13.54 -36.18 -23.44
CA LEU A 71 -12.17 -35.69 -23.31
C LEU A 71 -11.14 -36.80 -23.57
N VAL A 72 -10.26 -36.56 -24.55
CA VAL A 72 -9.13 -37.42 -24.85
C VAL A 72 -7.92 -36.96 -24.04
N ILE A 73 -7.41 -37.85 -23.19
CA ILE A 73 -6.23 -37.59 -22.35
C ILE A 73 -5.04 -38.38 -22.89
N ARG A 74 -3.90 -37.69 -23.01
CA ARG A 74 -2.60 -38.23 -23.42
C ARG A 74 -1.51 -37.82 -22.41
N ARG A 75 -0.34 -38.45 -22.53
CA ARG A 75 0.87 -38.10 -21.78
C ARG A 75 2.04 -37.98 -22.73
N GLY A 76 2.89 -36.98 -22.51
CA GLY A 76 4.12 -36.74 -23.28
C GLY A 76 4.24 -35.28 -23.70
N GLU A 77 5.30 -34.96 -24.43
CA GLU A 77 5.47 -33.64 -25.02
C GLU A 77 4.37 -33.38 -26.05
N VAL A 78 3.67 -32.24 -25.96
CA VAL A 78 2.48 -31.97 -26.79
C VAL A 78 2.75 -32.09 -28.28
N THR A 79 3.92 -31.67 -28.78
CA THR A 79 4.26 -31.83 -30.21
C THR A 79 4.40 -33.29 -30.62
N GLY A 80 4.90 -34.15 -29.73
CA GLY A 80 4.97 -35.59 -29.98
C GLY A 80 3.59 -36.25 -29.95
N VAL A 81 2.72 -35.80 -29.03
CA VAL A 81 1.32 -36.25 -28.96
C VAL A 81 0.53 -35.82 -30.20
N LEU A 82 0.67 -34.56 -30.64
CA LEU A 82 0.04 -34.05 -31.86
C LEU A 82 0.53 -34.79 -33.12
N GLU A 83 1.82 -35.12 -33.17
CA GLU A 83 2.39 -35.94 -34.24
C GLU A 83 1.79 -37.36 -34.26
N GLN A 84 1.63 -38.00 -33.11
CA GLN A 84 0.95 -39.30 -33.02
C GLN A 84 -0.52 -39.18 -33.45
N LEU A 85 -1.22 -38.18 -32.94
CA LEU A 85 -2.62 -37.92 -33.25
C LEU A 85 -2.85 -37.68 -34.75
N SER A 86 -1.91 -37.02 -35.45
CA SER A 86 -1.99 -36.80 -36.90
C SER A 86 -1.95 -38.08 -37.74
N ARG A 87 -1.56 -39.22 -37.13
CA ARG A 87 -1.58 -40.54 -37.76
C ARG A 87 -2.89 -41.27 -37.49
N GLU A 88 -3.60 -40.91 -36.43
CA GLU A 88 -4.90 -41.47 -36.05
C GLU A 88 -6.06 -40.74 -36.75
N VAL A 89 -5.93 -39.42 -36.91
CA VAL A 89 -6.97 -38.54 -37.48
C VAL A 89 -6.36 -37.46 -38.36
N ASP A 90 -7.15 -36.97 -39.31
CA ASP A 90 -6.78 -35.82 -40.14
C ASP A 90 -7.07 -34.53 -39.37
N ILE A 91 -6.03 -33.84 -38.90
CA ILE A 91 -6.17 -32.63 -38.06
C ILE A 91 -6.34 -31.41 -38.98
N ALA A 92 -7.57 -30.93 -39.13
CA ALA A 92 -7.85 -29.74 -39.93
C ALA A 92 -7.62 -28.42 -39.17
N GLY A 93 -7.71 -28.43 -37.85
CA GLY A 93 -7.46 -27.26 -37.04
C GLY A 93 -7.13 -27.60 -35.60
N LEU A 94 -6.22 -26.81 -35.01
CA LEU A 94 -5.87 -26.82 -33.60
C LEU A 94 -6.35 -25.50 -32.98
N TRP A 95 -7.10 -25.60 -31.88
CA TRP A 95 -7.75 -24.48 -31.21
C TRP A 95 -7.37 -24.48 -29.74
N ALA A 96 -6.87 -23.36 -29.23
CA ALA A 96 -6.56 -23.18 -27.82
C ALA A 96 -6.79 -21.73 -27.39
N HIS A 97 -6.89 -21.48 -26.09
CA HIS A 97 -6.72 -20.10 -25.62
C HIS A 97 -5.23 -19.71 -25.64
N GLU A 98 -4.99 -18.41 -25.83
CA GLU A 98 -3.70 -17.81 -25.54
C GLU A 98 -3.35 -18.05 -24.06
N GLU A 99 -2.15 -18.54 -23.81
CA GLU A 99 -1.57 -18.66 -22.47
C GLU A 99 -0.43 -17.66 -22.31
N THR A 100 -0.31 -17.08 -21.11
CA THR A 100 0.89 -16.37 -20.64
C THR A 100 1.35 -17.10 -19.39
N GLY A 101 2.33 -17.99 -19.53
CA GLY A 101 2.88 -18.77 -18.42
C GLY A 101 4.37 -18.52 -18.22
N ASN A 102 5.03 -19.47 -17.56
CA ASN A 102 6.49 -19.46 -17.39
C ASN A 102 7.22 -19.74 -18.71
N MET A 103 8.54 -19.63 -18.70
CA MET A 103 9.39 -19.80 -19.87
C MET A 103 9.25 -21.20 -20.50
N VAL A 104 8.98 -22.23 -19.71
CA VAL A 104 8.75 -23.59 -20.23
C VAL A 104 7.47 -23.62 -21.06
N SER A 105 6.36 -23.08 -20.55
CA SER A 105 5.09 -23.04 -21.29
C SER A 105 5.15 -22.12 -22.51
N PHE A 106 5.88 -21.01 -22.43
CA PHE A 106 6.15 -20.14 -23.58
C PHE A 106 6.94 -20.86 -24.68
N ARG A 107 8.02 -21.57 -24.32
CA ARG A 107 8.83 -22.34 -25.28
C ARG A 107 8.04 -23.48 -25.91
N ARG A 108 7.20 -24.16 -25.13
CA ARG A 108 6.25 -25.17 -25.62
C ARG A 108 5.35 -24.60 -26.71
N ASP A 109 4.71 -23.45 -26.48
CA ASP A 109 3.82 -22.85 -27.48
C ASP A 109 4.55 -22.50 -28.78
N LEU A 110 5.81 -22.03 -28.69
CA LEU A 110 6.65 -21.81 -29.88
C LEU A 110 6.90 -23.11 -30.66
N ARG A 111 7.14 -24.24 -29.96
CA ARG A 111 7.31 -25.55 -30.61
C ARG A 111 6.01 -26.03 -31.27
N VAL A 112 4.86 -25.82 -30.65
CA VAL A 112 3.55 -26.15 -31.24
C VAL A 112 3.26 -25.31 -32.49
N HIS A 113 3.57 -24.01 -32.45
CA HIS A 113 3.51 -23.15 -33.65
C HIS A 113 4.42 -23.62 -34.78
N ALA A 114 5.62 -24.09 -34.46
CA ALA A 114 6.53 -24.65 -35.46
C ALA A 114 5.98 -25.96 -36.04
N TRP A 115 5.48 -26.86 -35.19
CA TRP A 115 4.85 -28.12 -35.60
C TRP A 115 3.65 -27.87 -36.52
N ALA A 116 2.71 -27.01 -36.10
CA ALA A 116 1.50 -26.72 -36.88
C ALA A 116 1.83 -26.17 -38.27
N ARG A 117 2.79 -25.23 -38.35
CA ARG A 117 3.29 -24.71 -39.64
C ARG A 117 3.91 -25.80 -40.52
N SER A 118 4.71 -26.70 -39.93
CA SER A 118 5.35 -27.79 -40.67
C SER A 118 4.36 -28.82 -41.24
N ARG A 119 3.18 -28.95 -40.63
CA ARG A 119 2.12 -29.88 -41.03
C ARG A 119 1.00 -29.21 -41.82
N GLY A 120 1.07 -27.90 -42.08
CA GLY A 120 -0.01 -27.16 -42.73
C GLY A 120 -1.30 -27.10 -41.89
N VAL A 121 -1.23 -27.38 -40.59
CA VAL A 121 -2.37 -27.35 -39.68
C VAL A 121 -2.60 -25.91 -39.24
N ARG A 122 -3.85 -25.44 -39.33
CA ARG A 122 -4.23 -24.14 -38.77
C ARG A 122 -4.19 -24.22 -37.24
N PHE A 123 -3.24 -23.53 -36.61
CA PHE A 123 -3.27 -23.31 -35.17
C PHE A 123 -3.82 -21.91 -34.85
N ALA A 124 -4.95 -21.87 -34.16
CA ALA A 124 -5.61 -20.64 -33.74
C ALA A 124 -5.60 -20.54 -32.21
N GLU A 125 -4.96 -19.49 -31.70
CA GLU A 125 -5.02 -19.11 -30.30
C GLU A 125 -5.97 -17.92 -30.12
N VAL A 126 -6.89 -18.02 -29.17
CA VAL A 126 -7.90 -16.99 -28.89
C VAL A 126 -7.64 -16.36 -27.53
N PRO A 127 -7.69 -15.03 -27.38
CA PRO A 127 -7.51 -14.39 -26.08
C PRO A 127 -8.57 -14.86 -25.05
N GLN A 128 -8.12 -15.26 -23.86
CA GLN A 128 -9.02 -15.62 -22.75
C GLN A 128 -9.32 -14.45 -21.81
N ASN A 129 -8.38 -13.52 -21.67
CA ASN A 129 -8.45 -12.43 -20.69
C ASN A 129 -7.96 -11.11 -21.30
N GLY A 130 -7.78 -10.08 -20.47
CA GLY A 130 -7.37 -8.75 -20.92
C GLY A 130 -5.86 -8.59 -21.17
N VAL A 131 -5.08 -9.67 -21.23
CA VAL A 131 -3.67 -9.65 -21.66
C VAL A 131 -3.60 -9.63 -23.17
N VAL A 132 -2.77 -8.74 -23.71
CA VAL A 132 -2.60 -8.47 -25.13
C VAL A 132 -1.17 -8.87 -25.52
N ARG A 133 -1.05 -9.88 -26.39
CA ARG A 133 0.23 -10.31 -26.93
C ARG A 133 0.87 -9.23 -27.79
N ARG A 134 2.21 -9.14 -27.76
CA ARG A 134 3.03 -8.20 -28.56
C ARG A 134 2.68 -6.72 -28.41
N LEU A 135 2.09 -6.34 -27.26
CA LEU A 135 1.78 -4.95 -26.96
C LEU A 135 3.06 -4.11 -26.82
N LYS A 136 3.26 -3.12 -27.71
CA LYS A 136 4.47 -2.28 -27.71
C LYS A 136 4.58 -1.35 -26.49
N SER A 137 3.46 -0.77 -26.04
CA SER A 137 3.41 0.05 -24.82
C SER A 137 1.98 0.17 -24.29
N ARG A 138 1.82 0.41 -22.99
CA ARG A 138 0.49 0.61 -22.36
C ARG A 138 -0.06 2.04 -22.49
N GLY A 139 0.31 2.78 -23.53
CA GLY A 139 0.04 4.21 -23.63
C GLY A 139 -1.39 4.60 -23.92
N HIS A 140 -1.80 5.75 -23.40
CA HIS A 140 -3.03 6.43 -23.79
C HIS A 140 -2.74 7.39 -24.94
N GLY A 141 -3.56 7.37 -25.99
CA GLY A 141 -3.44 8.29 -27.13
C GLY A 141 -3.95 7.80 -28.48
N GLY A 142 -4.68 6.67 -28.54
CA GLY A 142 -5.33 6.14 -29.74
C GLY A 142 -6.28 5.00 -29.34
N GLN A 143 -7.04 4.46 -30.30
CA GLN A 143 -7.97 3.33 -30.13
C GLN A 143 -7.34 2.01 -29.62
N ASP A 144 -6.04 2.01 -29.31
CA ASP A 144 -5.23 0.81 -28.99
C ASP A 144 -4.58 0.84 -27.60
N SER A 145 -5.13 1.57 -26.61
CA SER A 145 -4.56 1.52 -25.26
C SER A 145 -4.89 0.19 -24.57
N TRP A 146 -3.96 -0.34 -23.76
CA TRP A 146 -4.19 -1.61 -23.04
C TRP A 146 -5.47 -1.58 -22.19
N ASN A 147 -5.81 -0.44 -21.59
CA ASN A 147 -7.03 -0.32 -20.79
C ASN A 147 -8.29 -0.40 -21.65
N ASP A 148 -8.27 0.19 -22.85
CA ASP A 148 -9.43 0.17 -23.75
C ASP A 148 -9.62 -1.23 -24.32
N LEU A 149 -8.53 -1.90 -24.75
CA LEU A 149 -8.55 -3.30 -25.18
C LEU A 149 -8.96 -4.25 -24.05
N TRP A 150 -8.51 -4.00 -22.82
CA TRP A 150 -8.94 -4.76 -21.64
C TRP A 150 -10.45 -4.60 -21.44
N GLU A 151 -10.95 -3.37 -21.46
CA GLU A 151 -12.37 -3.09 -21.25
C GLU A 151 -13.25 -3.68 -22.35
N GLU A 152 -12.84 -3.56 -23.62
CA GLU A 152 -13.50 -4.17 -24.78
C GLU A 152 -13.62 -5.69 -24.61
N ARG A 153 -12.51 -6.38 -24.37
CA ARG A 153 -12.49 -7.84 -24.22
C ARG A 153 -13.28 -8.29 -23.01
N MET A 154 -13.17 -7.59 -21.88
CA MET A 154 -13.82 -8.00 -20.64
C MET A 154 -15.33 -7.72 -20.63
N SER A 155 -15.79 -6.76 -21.43
CA SER A 155 -17.21 -6.44 -21.59
C SER A 155 -17.89 -7.16 -22.76
N ALA A 156 -17.15 -7.87 -23.62
CA ALA A 156 -17.73 -8.67 -24.68
C ALA A 156 -18.71 -9.74 -24.14
N SER A 157 -19.75 -10.07 -24.90
CA SER A 157 -20.76 -11.06 -24.51
C SER A 157 -20.14 -12.43 -24.23
N LEU A 158 -20.49 -13.03 -23.08
CA LEU A 158 -20.02 -14.37 -22.71
C LEU A 158 -20.54 -15.41 -23.71
N LEU A 159 -19.70 -16.37 -24.06
CA LEU A 159 -20.11 -17.46 -24.94
C LEU A 159 -20.88 -18.53 -24.15
N PRO A 160 -22.06 -18.99 -24.63
CA PRO A 160 -22.77 -20.08 -23.98
C PRO A 160 -22.04 -21.40 -24.18
N VAL A 161 -22.33 -22.36 -23.31
CA VAL A 161 -21.93 -23.77 -23.53
C VAL A 161 -22.65 -24.28 -24.78
N PRO A 162 -21.96 -24.94 -25.73
CA PRO A 162 -22.62 -25.60 -26.86
C PRO A 162 -23.69 -26.58 -26.39
N THR A 163 -24.80 -26.70 -27.11
CA THR A 163 -25.88 -27.64 -26.75
C THR A 163 -25.51 -29.09 -27.04
N ALA A 164 -24.73 -29.32 -28.09
CA ALA A 164 -24.17 -30.60 -28.48
C ALA A 164 -22.88 -30.38 -29.29
N LEU A 165 -22.03 -31.40 -29.35
CA LEU A 165 -20.80 -31.46 -30.11
C LEU A 165 -20.81 -32.72 -30.96
N ASP A 166 -20.39 -32.59 -32.22
CA ASP A 166 -20.06 -33.74 -33.06
C ASP A 166 -18.69 -34.28 -32.62
N GLY A 167 -18.69 -35.24 -31.70
CA GLY A 167 -17.49 -35.69 -31.01
C GLY A 167 -16.76 -36.84 -31.68
N VAL A 168 -15.43 -36.76 -31.72
CA VAL A 168 -14.57 -37.86 -32.17
C VAL A 168 -14.11 -38.69 -30.99
N ARG A 169 -14.33 -40.01 -31.05
CA ARG A 169 -13.92 -40.95 -30.00
C ARG A 169 -12.59 -41.60 -30.38
N LEU A 170 -11.57 -41.37 -29.54
CA LEU A 170 -10.29 -42.07 -29.59
C LEU A 170 -10.02 -42.73 -28.23
N PRO A 171 -9.12 -43.74 -28.17
CA PRO A 171 -8.62 -44.26 -26.90
C PRO A 171 -8.13 -43.11 -26.02
N SER A 172 -8.31 -43.19 -24.71
CA SER A 172 -7.91 -42.15 -23.75
C SER A 172 -7.24 -42.82 -22.56
N LEU A 173 -6.21 -42.19 -21.99
CA LEU A 173 -5.57 -42.68 -20.76
C LEU A 173 -6.46 -42.51 -19.53
N GLY A 174 -7.49 -41.65 -19.60
CA GLY A 174 -8.20 -41.19 -18.43
C GLY A 174 -7.34 -40.27 -17.55
N VAL A 175 -7.89 -39.84 -16.42
CA VAL A 175 -7.17 -38.98 -15.46
C VAL A 175 -6.15 -39.83 -14.70
N LEU A 176 -4.87 -39.54 -14.90
CA LEU A 176 -3.75 -40.25 -14.29
C LEU A 176 -3.49 -39.76 -12.86
N GLY A 177 -3.21 -40.69 -11.95
CA GLY A 177 -2.86 -40.41 -10.57
C GLY A 177 -1.40 -40.00 -10.36
N HIS A 178 -1.09 -39.62 -9.11
CA HIS A 178 0.24 -39.21 -8.66
C HIS A 178 1.34 -40.22 -9.01
N GLY A 179 1.13 -41.51 -8.69
CA GLY A 179 2.11 -42.57 -8.95
C GLY A 179 2.38 -42.79 -10.45
N GLU A 180 1.35 -42.67 -11.29
CA GLU A 180 1.48 -42.83 -12.75
C GLU A 180 2.27 -41.67 -13.37
N LEU A 181 2.14 -40.48 -12.81
CA LEU A 181 2.80 -39.26 -13.28
C LEU A 181 4.15 -38.98 -12.60
N GLY A 182 4.53 -39.74 -11.58
CA GLY A 182 5.76 -39.49 -10.81
C GLY A 182 5.72 -38.21 -9.96
N VAL A 183 4.52 -37.68 -9.68
CA VAL A 183 4.34 -36.47 -8.88
C VAL A 183 4.03 -36.86 -7.43
N PRO A 184 4.78 -36.38 -6.42
CA PRO A 184 4.53 -36.72 -5.02
C PRO A 184 3.11 -36.37 -4.55
N LEU A 185 2.59 -37.12 -3.58
CA LEU A 185 1.36 -36.74 -2.88
C LEU A 185 1.63 -35.53 -1.98
N SER A 186 0.64 -34.63 -1.88
CA SER A 186 0.69 -33.50 -0.96
C SER A 186 -0.26 -33.73 0.22
N SER A 187 0.16 -33.35 1.42
CA SER A 187 -0.67 -33.37 2.63
C SER A 187 -1.53 -32.12 2.80
N LYS A 188 -1.50 -31.19 1.85
CA LYS A 188 -2.25 -29.93 1.93
C LYS A 188 -3.75 -30.16 1.89
N VAL A 189 -4.48 -29.41 2.70
CA VAL A 189 -5.94 -29.32 2.63
C VAL A 189 -6.31 -28.25 1.62
N ILE A 190 -6.72 -28.66 0.43
CA ILE A 190 -7.10 -27.79 -0.68
C ILE A 190 -8.63 -27.77 -0.91
N PRO A 191 -9.19 -26.68 -1.45
CA PRO A 191 -10.60 -26.66 -1.86
C PRO A 191 -10.88 -27.65 -2.99
N ALA A 192 -12.16 -27.99 -3.18
CA ALA A 192 -12.60 -28.76 -4.33
C ALA A 192 -12.33 -28.00 -5.65
N GLY A 193 -11.95 -28.73 -6.70
CA GLY A 193 -11.72 -28.21 -8.04
C GLY A 193 -12.89 -28.52 -8.98
N GLY A 194 -13.06 -27.68 -10.00
CA GLY A 194 -14.15 -27.81 -10.98
C GLY A 194 -14.80 -26.48 -11.31
N GLU A 195 -15.57 -26.44 -12.40
CA GLU A 195 -16.33 -25.26 -12.83
C GLU A 195 -17.52 -25.01 -11.89
N ARG A 196 -18.23 -26.07 -11.47
CA ARG A 196 -19.36 -26.00 -10.53
C ARG A 196 -18.95 -25.38 -9.20
N GLU A 197 -17.86 -25.85 -8.61
CA GLU A 197 -17.35 -25.31 -7.35
C GLU A 197 -16.87 -23.87 -7.50
N ALA A 198 -16.23 -23.53 -8.61
CA ALA A 198 -15.84 -22.15 -8.92
C ALA A 198 -17.05 -21.21 -9.01
N GLN A 199 -18.13 -21.66 -9.66
CA GLN A 199 -19.37 -20.90 -9.76
C GLN A 199 -20.04 -20.75 -8.39
N ALA A 200 -20.18 -21.84 -7.61
CA ALA A 200 -20.72 -21.77 -6.26
C ALA A 200 -19.92 -20.82 -5.34
N THR A 201 -18.59 -20.86 -5.45
CA THR A 201 -17.69 -19.96 -4.74
C THR A 201 -17.93 -18.48 -5.14
N LEU A 202 -18.07 -18.20 -6.44
CA LEU A 202 -18.39 -16.86 -6.96
C LEU A 202 -19.76 -16.37 -6.48
N ASP A 203 -20.78 -17.22 -6.56
CA ASP A 203 -22.16 -16.93 -6.13
C ASP A 203 -22.17 -16.54 -4.66
N SER A 204 -21.57 -17.37 -3.81
CA SER A 204 -21.45 -17.15 -2.38
C SER A 204 -20.71 -15.84 -2.07
N PHE A 205 -19.64 -15.52 -2.82
CA PHE A 205 -18.93 -14.25 -2.64
C PHE A 205 -19.78 -13.04 -3.00
N LEU A 206 -20.46 -13.06 -4.15
CA LEU A 206 -21.24 -11.93 -4.64
C LEU A 206 -22.53 -11.68 -3.84
N THR A 207 -23.06 -12.71 -3.18
CA THR A 207 -24.37 -12.64 -2.50
C THR A 207 -24.26 -12.59 -0.98
N VAL A 208 -23.25 -13.25 -0.39
CA VAL A 208 -23.14 -13.41 1.08
C VAL A 208 -21.79 -12.94 1.61
N ARG A 209 -20.69 -13.60 1.23
CA ARG A 209 -19.38 -13.46 1.91
C ARG A 209 -18.67 -12.14 1.61
N GLY A 210 -18.89 -11.57 0.43
CA GLY A 210 -18.12 -10.43 -0.07
C GLY A 210 -18.45 -9.08 0.57
N VAL A 211 -19.47 -8.98 1.43
CA VAL A 211 -19.93 -7.71 2.01
C VAL A 211 -18.80 -6.98 2.76
N ASN A 212 -17.97 -7.72 3.49
CA ASN A 212 -16.85 -7.17 4.27
C ASN A 212 -15.49 -7.23 3.56
N TYR A 213 -15.45 -7.67 2.29
CA TYR A 213 -14.22 -7.89 1.54
C TYR A 213 -13.20 -6.75 1.71
N MET A 214 -13.63 -5.49 1.56
CA MET A 214 -12.72 -4.34 1.63
C MET A 214 -12.01 -4.24 2.99
N ARG A 215 -12.72 -4.50 4.08
CA ARG A 215 -12.24 -4.35 5.45
C ARG A 215 -11.38 -5.55 5.87
N GLU A 216 -11.82 -6.74 5.53
CA GLU A 216 -11.28 -7.99 6.09
C GLU A 216 -10.16 -8.61 5.25
N MET A 217 -9.94 -8.17 4.01
CA MET A 217 -8.94 -8.79 3.12
C MET A 217 -7.48 -8.78 3.63
N SER A 218 -7.14 -7.92 4.60
CA SER A 218 -5.77 -7.81 5.13
C SER A 218 -5.49 -8.74 6.30
N SER A 219 -6.52 -9.17 7.04
CA SER A 219 -6.36 -10.04 8.19
C SER A 219 -6.20 -11.50 7.76
N PRO A 220 -5.24 -12.25 8.30
CA PRO A 220 -5.07 -13.67 8.01
C PRO A 220 -6.21 -14.54 8.59
N LEU A 221 -6.96 -14.01 9.57
CA LEU A 221 -8.09 -14.71 10.20
C LEU A 221 -9.34 -14.65 9.32
N THR A 222 -9.73 -13.45 8.89
CA THR A 222 -11.02 -13.23 8.24
C THR A 222 -10.94 -13.31 6.71
N ALA A 223 -9.76 -13.11 6.11
CA ALA A 223 -9.62 -13.13 4.65
C ALA A 223 -9.92 -14.51 4.04
N GLY A 224 -9.77 -15.60 4.79
CA GLY A 224 -10.14 -16.95 4.32
C GLY A 224 -11.62 -17.05 3.93
N GLU A 225 -12.49 -16.36 4.65
CA GLU A 225 -13.94 -16.37 4.42
C GLU A 225 -14.39 -15.18 3.56
N SER A 226 -13.85 -13.98 3.81
CA SER A 226 -14.34 -12.72 3.21
C SER A 226 -13.77 -12.42 1.82
N CYS A 227 -12.64 -13.02 1.44
CA CYS A 227 -12.11 -12.90 0.08
C CYS A 227 -12.82 -13.83 -0.90
N SER A 228 -12.72 -13.54 -2.20
CA SER A 228 -13.48 -14.29 -3.21
C SER A 228 -13.15 -15.77 -3.27
N ARG A 229 -11.91 -16.16 -2.94
CA ARG A 229 -11.37 -17.53 -3.10
C ARG A 229 -11.32 -18.01 -4.55
N LEU A 230 -11.42 -17.09 -5.51
CA LEU A 230 -11.41 -17.39 -6.94
C LEU A 230 -10.02 -17.40 -7.59
N SER A 231 -8.93 -17.21 -6.83
CA SER A 231 -7.59 -17.17 -7.41
C SER A 231 -7.16 -18.50 -8.02
N ALA A 232 -7.43 -19.64 -7.36
CA ALA A 232 -7.16 -20.97 -7.92
C ALA A 232 -8.10 -21.30 -9.10
N PRO A 233 -9.43 -21.11 -9.00
CA PRO A 233 -10.31 -21.23 -10.17
C PRO A 233 -9.89 -20.43 -11.41
N LEU A 234 -9.38 -19.21 -11.22
CA LEU A 234 -8.86 -18.39 -12.31
C LEU A 234 -7.53 -18.92 -12.87
N ALA A 235 -6.63 -19.40 -12.02
CA ALA A 235 -5.32 -19.95 -12.43
C ALA A 235 -5.44 -21.26 -13.24
N PHE A 236 -6.43 -22.10 -12.92
CA PHE A 236 -6.75 -23.32 -13.69
C PHE A 236 -7.80 -23.09 -14.78
N GLY A 237 -8.39 -21.89 -14.82
CA GLY A 237 -9.37 -21.49 -15.83
C GLY A 237 -10.71 -22.21 -15.75
N THR A 238 -11.09 -22.73 -14.57
CA THR A 238 -12.42 -23.30 -14.32
C THR A 238 -13.53 -22.26 -14.25
N VAL A 239 -13.15 -20.97 -14.18
CA VAL A 239 -14.05 -19.83 -14.39
C VAL A 239 -13.34 -18.78 -15.25
N SER A 240 -14.07 -18.12 -16.15
CA SER A 240 -13.50 -17.05 -16.97
C SER A 240 -13.46 -15.74 -16.18
N LEU A 241 -12.39 -14.94 -16.37
CA LEU A 241 -12.30 -13.62 -15.75
C LEU A 241 -13.42 -12.68 -16.23
N ARG A 242 -13.88 -12.87 -17.47
CA ARG A 242 -14.99 -12.11 -18.07
C ARG A 242 -16.28 -12.36 -17.31
N ASP A 243 -16.60 -13.62 -17.01
CA ASP A 243 -17.76 -14.01 -16.22
C ASP A 243 -17.70 -13.40 -14.82
N VAL A 244 -16.57 -13.57 -14.12
CA VAL A 244 -16.36 -12.98 -12.77
C VAL A 244 -16.58 -11.47 -12.78
N LEU A 245 -16.01 -10.76 -13.76
CA LEU A 245 -16.15 -9.30 -13.85
C LEU A 245 -17.59 -8.88 -14.15
N GLN A 246 -18.23 -9.49 -15.14
CA GLN A 246 -19.57 -9.11 -15.56
C GLN A 246 -20.58 -9.38 -14.44
N ARG A 247 -20.48 -10.51 -13.76
CA ARG A 247 -21.33 -10.84 -12.59
C ARG A 247 -21.06 -9.91 -11.40
N THR A 248 -19.80 -9.51 -11.19
CA THR A 248 -19.46 -8.47 -10.19
C THR A 248 -20.11 -7.14 -10.52
N ARG A 249 -20.06 -6.70 -11.79
CA ARG A 249 -20.68 -5.44 -12.25
C ARG A 249 -22.20 -5.48 -12.17
N GLN A 250 -22.82 -6.60 -12.54
CA GLN A 250 -24.26 -6.83 -12.39
C GLN A 250 -24.67 -6.72 -10.92
N ARG A 251 -23.95 -7.40 -10.02
CA ARG A 251 -24.21 -7.31 -8.57
C ARG A 251 -24.02 -5.89 -8.04
N LEU A 252 -22.95 -5.21 -8.45
CA LEU A 252 -22.69 -3.81 -8.07
C LEU A 252 -23.81 -2.88 -8.54
N ALA A 253 -24.33 -3.07 -9.76
CA ALA A 253 -25.46 -2.31 -10.27
C ALA A 253 -26.73 -2.57 -9.44
N ALA A 254 -27.02 -3.83 -9.11
CA ALA A 254 -28.18 -4.22 -8.31
C ALA A 254 -28.17 -3.58 -6.91
N VAL A 255 -27.03 -3.60 -6.21
CA VAL A 255 -26.94 -3.07 -4.82
C VAL A 255 -26.80 -1.55 -4.73
N ARG A 256 -26.41 -0.85 -5.80
CA ARG A 256 -26.14 0.59 -5.77
C ARG A 256 -27.41 1.45 -5.64
N GLY A 257 -28.56 0.91 -6.01
CA GLY A 257 -29.87 1.60 -5.98
C GLY A 257 -30.91 0.93 -5.08
N ASP A 258 -30.52 -0.10 -4.33
CA ASP A 258 -31.41 -0.85 -3.45
C ASP A 258 -31.28 -0.33 -2.01
N PRO A 259 -32.30 0.36 -1.45
CA PRO A 259 -32.26 0.84 -0.07
C PRO A 259 -32.17 -0.27 0.99
N ALA A 260 -32.51 -1.52 0.63
CA ALA A 260 -32.41 -2.67 1.52
C ALA A 260 -31.02 -3.33 1.46
N ALA A 261 -30.17 -2.96 0.50
CA ALA A 261 -28.83 -3.52 0.39
C ALA A 261 -27.86 -2.87 1.39
N ASP A 262 -27.02 -3.69 2.02
CA ASP A 262 -25.96 -3.21 2.90
C ASP A 262 -25.00 -2.27 2.15
N GLU A 263 -24.82 -1.04 2.65
CA GLU A 263 -23.98 0.00 2.04
C GLU A 263 -22.52 -0.43 1.82
N ARG A 264 -22.03 -1.44 2.56
CA ARG A 264 -20.68 -1.98 2.41
C ARG A 264 -20.50 -2.69 1.07
N TRP A 265 -21.55 -3.25 0.48
CA TRP A 265 -21.47 -3.98 -0.79
C TRP A 265 -20.87 -3.12 -1.90
N VAL A 266 -21.31 -1.86 -2.04
CA VAL A 266 -20.81 -0.97 -3.10
C VAL A 266 -19.30 -0.75 -2.98
N ARG A 267 -18.80 -0.55 -1.76
CA ARG A 267 -17.36 -0.35 -1.49
C ARG A 267 -16.57 -1.64 -1.75
N SER A 268 -17.07 -2.76 -1.24
CA SER A 268 -16.44 -4.07 -1.40
C SER A 268 -16.37 -4.54 -2.85
N LEU A 269 -17.44 -4.42 -3.62
CA LEU A 269 -17.48 -4.84 -5.02
C LEU A 269 -16.63 -3.93 -5.93
N ARG A 270 -16.60 -2.61 -5.69
CA ARG A 270 -15.66 -1.72 -6.40
C ARG A 270 -14.21 -2.04 -6.09
N SER A 271 -13.91 -2.36 -4.83
CA SER A 271 -12.59 -2.81 -4.42
C SER A 271 -12.23 -4.11 -5.14
N TYR A 272 -13.15 -5.08 -5.21
CA TYR A 272 -12.94 -6.35 -5.89
C TYR A 272 -12.77 -6.22 -7.41
N GLU A 273 -13.62 -5.43 -8.09
CA GLU A 273 -13.50 -5.14 -9.52
C GLU A 273 -12.10 -4.60 -9.87
N SER A 274 -11.56 -3.70 -9.04
CA SER A 274 -10.19 -3.21 -9.23
C SER A 274 -9.15 -4.34 -9.20
N ARG A 275 -9.36 -5.42 -8.42
CA ARG A 275 -8.43 -6.55 -8.32
C ARG A 275 -8.49 -7.45 -9.54
N LEU A 276 -9.66 -7.56 -10.17
CA LEU A 276 -9.82 -8.23 -11.47
C LEU A 276 -9.08 -7.48 -12.59
N HIS A 277 -9.02 -6.15 -12.52
CA HIS A 277 -8.16 -5.37 -13.42
C HIS A 277 -6.67 -5.59 -13.15
N TRP A 278 -6.26 -5.62 -11.87
CA TRP A 278 -4.88 -5.91 -11.47
C TRP A 278 -4.38 -7.28 -11.91
N HIS A 279 -5.27 -8.29 -11.95
CA HIS A 279 -4.97 -9.62 -12.46
C HIS A 279 -4.30 -9.56 -13.84
N CYS A 280 -4.98 -9.01 -14.84
CA CYS A 280 -4.40 -8.88 -16.19
C CYS A 280 -3.26 -7.86 -16.22
N HIS A 281 -3.28 -6.81 -15.40
CA HIS A 281 -2.21 -5.82 -15.36
C HIS A 281 -0.84 -6.46 -15.03
N PHE A 282 -0.82 -7.40 -14.09
CA PHE A 282 0.39 -8.11 -13.70
C PHE A 282 0.78 -9.16 -14.73
N ILE A 283 -0.16 -9.97 -15.21
CA ILE A 283 0.15 -10.98 -16.24
C ILE A 283 0.68 -10.33 -17.52
N GLN A 284 0.11 -9.20 -17.94
CA GLN A 284 0.60 -8.41 -19.08
C GLN A 284 2.06 -7.95 -18.88
N ARG A 285 2.59 -7.89 -17.66
CA ARG A 285 3.98 -7.50 -17.43
C ARG A 285 4.91 -8.63 -17.84
N LEU A 286 4.61 -9.86 -17.44
CA LEU A 286 5.35 -11.06 -17.85
C LEU A 286 5.26 -11.25 -19.37
N GLU A 287 4.07 -11.10 -19.94
CA GLU A 287 3.87 -11.14 -21.41
C GLU A 287 4.79 -10.16 -22.16
N SER A 288 5.05 -9.00 -21.58
CA SER A 288 5.88 -7.96 -22.20
C SER A 288 7.36 -8.03 -21.86
N GLU A 289 7.74 -8.75 -20.81
CA GLU A 289 9.09 -8.86 -20.23
C GLU A 289 9.31 -10.26 -19.64
N PRO A 290 9.31 -11.34 -20.46
CA PRO A 290 9.30 -12.72 -19.97
C PRO A 290 10.53 -13.10 -19.13
N GLU A 291 11.66 -12.42 -19.34
CA GLU A 291 12.88 -12.65 -18.57
C GLU A 291 12.78 -12.22 -17.10
N MET A 292 11.69 -11.54 -16.70
CA MET A 292 11.45 -11.21 -15.29
C MET A 292 11.27 -12.45 -14.38
N GLU A 293 11.07 -13.63 -14.98
CA GLU A 293 11.13 -14.91 -14.28
C GLU A 293 12.54 -15.19 -13.70
N PHE A 294 13.59 -14.71 -14.35
CA PHE A 294 14.99 -15.04 -14.00
C PHE A 294 15.78 -13.84 -13.47
N ARG A 295 15.49 -12.63 -13.95
CA ARG A 295 16.26 -11.41 -13.61
C ARG A 295 15.38 -10.26 -13.16
N ASN A 296 15.98 -9.26 -12.52
CA ASN A 296 15.23 -8.07 -12.13
C ASN A 296 14.69 -7.37 -13.37
N LEU A 297 13.44 -6.93 -13.29
CA LEU A 297 12.80 -6.13 -14.32
C LEU A 297 13.55 -4.81 -14.53
N ASN A 298 14.15 -4.28 -13.47
CA ASN A 298 15.10 -3.17 -13.50
C ASN A 298 16.51 -3.71 -13.23
N PRO A 299 17.35 -3.85 -14.27
CA PRO A 299 18.71 -4.39 -14.15
C PRO A 299 19.63 -3.60 -13.22
N ALA A 300 19.30 -2.36 -12.85
CA ALA A 300 20.08 -1.61 -11.87
C ALA A 300 20.10 -2.28 -10.48
N PHE A 301 19.17 -3.20 -10.20
CA PHE A 301 19.15 -4.00 -8.99
C PHE A 301 19.85 -5.37 -9.12
N ASP A 302 20.39 -5.72 -10.29
CA ASP A 302 21.17 -6.94 -10.44
C ASP A 302 22.41 -6.88 -9.54
N GLY A 303 22.69 -7.97 -8.83
CA GLY A 303 23.74 -8.02 -7.81
C GLY A 303 23.41 -7.31 -6.48
N LEU A 304 22.21 -6.75 -6.28
CA LEU A 304 21.82 -6.14 -5.00
C LEU A 304 21.88 -7.15 -3.84
N ARG A 305 21.56 -8.41 -4.11
CA ARG A 305 21.55 -9.52 -3.16
C ARG A 305 22.24 -10.73 -3.77
N PRO A 306 23.02 -11.48 -2.99
CA PRO A 306 23.69 -12.67 -3.47
C PRO A 306 22.66 -13.75 -3.83
N ASP A 307 22.83 -14.38 -4.99
CA ASP A 307 22.02 -15.52 -5.42
C ASP A 307 22.59 -16.85 -4.89
N VAL A 308 21.84 -17.92 -5.06
CA VAL A 308 22.25 -19.26 -4.62
C VAL A 308 23.60 -19.63 -5.24
N GLY A 309 24.57 -20.00 -4.39
CA GLY A 309 25.93 -20.34 -4.80
C GLY A 309 26.89 -19.14 -4.85
N GLU A 310 26.40 -17.90 -4.74
CA GLU A 310 27.27 -16.72 -4.66
C GLU A 310 27.77 -16.47 -3.23
N PRO A 311 28.97 -15.88 -3.07
CA PRO A 311 29.45 -15.43 -1.77
C PRO A 311 28.45 -14.49 -1.08
N GLY A 312 28.02 -14.88 0.14
CA GLY A 312 27.05 -14.12 0.93
C GLY A 312 25.62 -14.66 0.88
N TRP A 313 25.31 -15.66 0.05
CA TRP A 313 24.07 -16.42 0.18
C TRP A 313 24.03 -17.11 1.55
N ASN A 314 22.91 -16.96 2.26
CA ASN A 314 22.72 -17.55 3.58
C ASN A 314 21.68 -18.69 3.49
N ALA A 315 22.18 -19.92 3.36
CA ALA A 315 21.34 -21.11 3.28
C ALA A 315 20.52 -21.34 4.56
N GLU A 316 21.10 -21.08 5.74
CA GLU A 316 20.39 -21.23 7.02
C GLU A 316 19.19 -20.28 7.11
N HIS A 317 19.36 -19.01 6.72
CA HIS A 317 18.25 -18.06 6.66
C HIS A 317 17.12 -18.56 5.75
N PHE A 318 17.48 -19.09 4.58
CA PHE A 318 16.49 -19.65 3.66
C PHE A 318 15.79 -20.86 4.26
N ASP A 319 16.53 -21.79 4.86
CA ASP A 319 15.99 -23.02 5.45
C ASP A 319 15.09 -22.74 6.67
N ARG A 320 15.49 -21.82 7.55
CA ARG A 320 14.65 -21.38 8.67
C ARG A 320 13.39 -20.66 8.21
N TRP A 321 13.47 -19.86 7.14
CA TRP A 321 12.32 -19.18 6.58
C TRP A 321 11.33 -20.15 5.94
N ARG A 322 11.77 -21.05 5.05
CA ARG A 322 10.86 -22.04 4.44
C ARG A 322 10.21 -22.96 5.48
N ALA A 323 10.89 -23.23 6.60
CA ALA A 323 10.37 -24.07 7.68
C ALA A 323 9.42 -23.34 8.64
N GLY A 324 9.25 -22.02 8.53
CA GLY A 324 8.50 -21.24 9.52
C GLY A 324 9.14 -21.30 10.91
N GLN A 325 10.46 -21.08 10.97
CA GLN A 325 11.31 -21.10 12.16
C GLN A 325 12.19 -19.84 12.27
N THR A 326 11.66 -18.70 11.81
CA THR A 326 12.37 -17.41 11.82
C THR A 326 12.45 -16.79 13.20
N GLY A 327 11.62 -17.25 14.15
CA GLY A 327 11.47 -16.65 15.47
C GLY A 327 10.56 -15.43 15.48
N TYR A 328 9.91 -15.10 14.34
CA TYR A 328 8.88 -14.08 14.23
C TYR A 328 7.50 -14.73 14.08
N PRO A 329 6.64 -14.72 15.13
CA PRO A 329 5.45 -15.58 15.19
C PRO A 329 4.49 -15.45 14.03
N LEU A 330 4.16 -14.23 13.57
CA LEU A 330 3.26 -14.06 12.44
C LEU A 330 3.86 -14.59 11.12
N VAL A 331 5.17 -14.41 10.91
CA VAL A 331 5.85 -14.89 9.70
C VAL A 331 5.84 -16.42 9.67
N ASP A 332 6.19 -17.03 10.81
CA ASP A 332 6.20 -18.48 10.96
C ASP A 332 4.80 -19.08 10.84
N ALA A 333 3.79 -18.45 11.45
CA ALA A 333 2.39 -18.83 11.31
C ALA A 333 1.93 -18.79 9.84
N CYS A 334 2.31 -17.76 9.09
CA CYS A 334 1.97 -17.64 7.67
C CYS A 334 2.58 -18.77 6.84
N LEU A 335 3.87 -19.07 7.05
CA LEU A 335 4.57 -20.11 6.29
C LEU A 335 4.03 -21.52 6.61
N ARG A 336 3.73 -21.79 7.88
CA ARG A 336 3.11 -23.07 8.30
C ARG A 336 1.68 -23.20 7.82
N SER A 337 0.90 -22.12 7.86
CA SER A 337 -0.46 -22.07 7.29
C SER A 337 -0.44 -22.33 5.79
N LEU A 338 0.53 -21.75 5.08
CA LEU A 338 0.74 -21.98 3.67
C LEU A 338 1.13 -23.44 3.38
N GLU A 339 2.03 -24.01 4.19
CA GLU A 339 2.43 -25.42 4.07
C GLU A 339 1.23 -26.37 4.25
N ALA A 340 0.27 -26.03 5.11
CA ALA A 340 -0.90 -26.87 5.36
C ALA A 340 -2.07 -26.66 4.38
N THR A 341 -2.23 -25.45 3.81
CA THR A 341 -3.48 -25.07 3.10
C THR A 341 -3.26 -24.64 1.66
N GLY A 342 -2.02 -24.33 1.28
CA GLY A 342 -1.68 -23.81 -0.04
C GLY A 342 -2.20 -22.41 -0.37
N TRP A 343 -2.64 -21.63 0.64
CA TRP A 343 -3.15 -20.28 0.39
C TRP A 343 -2.84 -19.28 1.51
N LEU A 344 -2.52 -18.04 1.12
CA LEU A 344 -2.46 -16.87 2.00
C LEU A 344 -3.18 -15.68 1.37
N ASN A 345 -3.68 -14.77 2.20
CA ASN A 345 -4.16 -13.48 1.72
C ASN A 345 -2.99 -12.59 1.29
N PHE A 346 -3.27 -11.60 0.44
CA PHE A 346 -2.23 -10.79 -0.20
C PHE A 346 -1.30 -10.06 0.80
N ARG A 347 -1.83 -9.57 1.93
CA ARG A 347 -1.03 -8.89 2.95
C ARG A 347 0.03 -9.80 3.54
N MET A 348 -0.33 -11.05 3.86
CA MET A 348 0.62 -12.02 4.41
C MET A 348 1.61 -12.50 3.35
N ARG A 349 1.19 -12.65 2.08
CA ARG A 349 2.14 -12.90 0.97
C ARG A 349 3.20 -11.80 0.88
N ALA A 350 2.79 -10.52 0.96
CA ALA A 350 3.71 -9.40 0.96
C ALA A 350 4.65 -9.40 2.17
N LEU A 351 4.14 -9.74 3.36
CA LEU A 351 4.94 -9.88 4.57
C LEU A 351 6.04 -10.93 4.42
N VAL A 352 5.71 -12.16 3.99
CA VAL A 352 6.72 -13.24 3.92
C VAL A 352 7.79 -12.97 2.85
N VAL A 353 7.42 -12.36 1.72
CA VAL A 353 8.39 -11.96 0.68
C VAL A 353 9.27 -10.80 1.13
N SER A 354 8.68 -9.79 1.80
CA SER A 354 9.43 -8.68 2.39
C SER A 354 10.40 -9.16 3.45
N PHE A 355 9.97 -10.07 4.33
CA PHE A 355 10.81 -10.65 5.36
C PHE A 355 12.03 -11.38 4.75
N ALA A 356 11.80 -12.29 3.79
CA ALA A 356 12.88 -13.01 3.12
C ALA A 356 13.87 -12.06 2.40
N SER A 357 13.35 -11.12 1.61
CA SER A 357 14.20 -10.30 0.75
C SER A 357 14.85 -9.10 1.47
N GLN A 358 14.25 -8.58 2.53
CA GLN A 358 14.72 -7.34 3.16
C GLN A 358 15.25 -7.56 4.58
N LEU A 359 14.69 -8.49 5.35
CA LEU A 359 15.19 -8.78 6.70
C LEU A 359 16.23 -9.91 6.69
N LEU A 360 16.01 -10.96 5.89
CA LEU A 360 17.00 -12.03 5.72
C LEU A 360 18.01 -11.77 4.60
N TRP A 361 17.77 -10.73 3.81
CA TRP A 361 18.59 -10.29 2.68
C TRP A 361 18.79 -11.35 1.57
N LEU A 362 17.83 -12.26 1.40
CA LEU A 362 17.86 -13.30 0.37
C LEU A 362 17.50 -12.74 -1.01
N HIS A 363 18.16 -13.22 -2.07
CA HIS A 363 17.70 -12.96 -3.44
C HIS A 363 16.26 -13.49 -3.64
N TRP A 364 15.41 -12.75 -4.36
CA TRP A 364 13.97 -13.04 -4.39
C TRP A 364 13.60 -14.32 -5.14
N ARG A 365 14.48 -14.81 -6.02
CA ARG A 365 14.15 -15.93 -6.92
C ARG A 365 13.96 -17.24 -6.17
N GLN A 366 14.89 -17.62 -5.29
CA GLN A 366 14.81 -18.88 -4.56
C GLN A 366 13.62 -18.96 -3.57
N PRO A 367 13.34 -17.93 -2.74
CA PRO A 367 12.08 -17.80 -2.03
C PRO A 367 10.85 -17.83 -2.94
N GLY A 368 10.94 -17.22 -4.13
CA GLY A 368 9.87 -17.22 -5.12
C GLY A 368 9.54 -18.61 -5.65
N LEU A 369 10.55 -19.42 -5.98
CA LEU A 369 10.35 -20.81 -6.40
C LEU A 369 9.72 -21.65 -5.28
N HIS A 370 10.19 -21.48 -4.04
CA HIS A 370 9.57 -22.15 -2.90
C HIS A 370 8.09 -21.78 -2.76
N LEU A 371 7.74 -20.49 -2.82
CA LEU A 371 6.35 -20.04 -2.69
C LEU A 371 5.47 -20.45 -3.87
N ALA A 372 6.00 -20.48 -5.10
CA ALA A 372 5.29 -20.95 -6.28
C ALA A 372 4.80 -22.41 -6.10
N ARG A 373 5.67 -23.29 -5.58
CA ARG A 373 5.31 -24.68 -5.24
C ARG A 373 4.32 -24.81 -4.10
N GLN A 374 4.04 -23.74 -3.39
CA GLN A 374 3.20 -23.77 -2.19
C GLN A 374 1.82 -23.18 -2.45
N TRP A 375 1.70 -22.22 -3.37
CA TRP A 375 0.44 -21.58 -3.70
C TRP A 375 -0.35 -22.37 -4.71
N LEU A 376 -1.50 -22.91 -4.30
CA LEU A 376 -2.44 -23.56 -5.22
C LEU A 376 -2.84 -22.65 -6.39
N ASP A 377 -2.86 -21.34 -6.15
CA ASP A 377 -3.19 -20.32 -7.15
C ASP A 377 -1.97 -19.69 -7.83
N ASN A 378 -0.87 -20.45 -7.97
CA ASN A 378 0.33 -19.95 -8.65
C ASN A 378 0.05 -19.59 -10.11
N GLU A 379 0.04 -18.28 -10.38
CA GLU A 379 -0.08 -17.67 -11.69
C GLU A 379 1.22 -16.93 -12.00
N PRO A 380 2.12 -17.48 -12.87
CA PRO A 380 3.46 -16.94 -13.10
C PRO A 380 3.48 -15.43 -13.38
N GLY A 381 2.51 -14.93 -14.15
CA GLY A 381 2.42 -13.51 -14.49
C GLY A 381 2.18 -12.59 -13.29
N ILE A 382 1.41 -13.07 -12.30
CA ILE A 382 1.17 -12.38 -11.03
C ILE A 382 2.33 -12.64 -10.06
N HIS A 383 2.75 -13.89 -9.94
CA HIS A 383 3.76 -14.37 -9.01
C HIS A 383 5.06 -13.59 -9.14
N TRP A 384 5.73 -13.65 -10.29
CA TRP A 384 7.04 -13.02 -10.48
C TRP A 384 6.95 -11.49 -10.42
N SER A 385 5.83 -10.91 -10.87
CA SER A 385 5.53 -9.49 -10.70
C SER A 385 5.48 -9.08 -9.23
N GLN A 386 4.85 -9.89 -8.38
CA GLN A 386 4.73 -9.63 -6.94
C GLN A 386 6.03 -9.94 -6.19
N MET A 387 6.73 -11.02 -6.53
CA MET A 387 8.03 -11.35 -5.93
C MET A 387 9.01 -10.19 -6.04
N GLN A 388 9.16 -9.60 -7.23
CA GLN A 388 10.04 -8.46 -7.41
C GLN A 388 9.48 -7.17 -6.78
N MET A 389 8.16 -6.95 -6.85
CA MET A 389 7.53 -5.76 -6.28
C MET A 389 7.70 -5.70 -4.76
N GLN A 390 7.40 -6.79 -4.05
CA GLN A 390 7.52 -6.86 -2.60
C GLN A 390 8.99 -6.93 -2.15
N SER A 391 9.88 -7.39 -3.02
CA SER A 391 11.33 -7.30 -2.82
C SER A 391 11.94 -5.93 -3.11
N SER A 392 11.12 -4.97 -3.57
CA SER A 392 11.49 -3.59 -3.92
C SER A 392 12.50 -3.44 -5.06
N THR A 393 12.52 -4.37 -6.03
CA THR A 393 13.47 -4.38 -7.16
C THR A 393 12.87 -3.98 -8.52
N VAL A 394 11.59 -3.59 -8.57
CA VAL A 394 10.96 -3.09 -9.82
C VAL A 394 11.33 -1.62 -10.10
N GLY A 395 11.53 -0.81 -9.05
CA GLY A 395 11.99 0.57 -9.17
C GLY A 395 10.95 1.66 -9.44
N ILE A 396 9.80 1.35 -10.04
CA ILE A 396 8.70 2.32 -10.27
C ILE A 396 7.65 2.35 -9.13
N ASN A 397 7.80 1.48 -8.12
CA ASN A 397 6.92 1.37 -6.97
C ASN A 397 7.52 2.06 -5.73
N ARG A 398 6.68 2.31 -4.72
CA ARG A 398 7.17 2.72 -3.39
C ARG A 398 7.91 1.54 -2.75
N VAL A 399 9.04 1.82 -2.09
CA VAL A 399 9.75 0.82 -1.28
C VAL A 399 8.90 0.57 -0.03
N ARG A 400 8.46 -0.68 0.15
CA ARG A 400 7.73 -1.14 1.33
C ARG A 400 8.58 -2.17 2.03
N ILE A 401 8.80 -1.98 3.33
CA ILE A 401 9.50 -2.92 4.21
C ILE A 401 8.60 -3.12 5.42
N TYR A 402 8.19 -4.37 5.65
CA TYR A 402 7.21 -4.70 6.69
C TYR A 402 7.94 -5.04 8.00
N ASN A 403 7.51 -4.40 9.10
CA ASN A 403 7.94 -4.82 10.43
C ASN A 403 7.04 -5.99 10.88
N PRO A 404 7.59 -7.20 11.10
CA PRO A 404 6.82 -8.41 11.36
C PRO A 404 6.01 -8.34 12.66
N THR A 405 6.59 -7.82 13.74
CA THR A 405 5.92 -7.66 15.05
C THR A 405 4.80 -6.63 14.99
N ARG A 406 5.01 -5.51 14.29
CA ARG A 406 3.95 -4.52 14.06
C ARG A 406 2.80 -5.10 13.24
N GLN A 407 3.10 -5.85 12.18
CA GLN A 407 2.06 -6.53 11.40
C GLN A 407 1.29 -7.56 12.24
N ALA A 408 1.97 -8.27 13.14
CA ALA A 408 1.32 -9.19 14.07
C ALA A 408 0.29 -8.47 14.96
N ARG A 409 0.69 -7.37 15.61
CA ARG A 409 -0.20 -6.54 16.44
C ARG A 409 -1.39 -5.97 15.67
N GLU A 410 -1.18 -5.54 14.42
CA GLU A 410 -2.23 -4.90 13.61
C GLU A 410 -3.21 -5.91 13.00
N GLN A 411 -2.73 -7.08 12.56
CA GLN A 411 -3.53 -8.02 11.75
C GLN A 411 -4.04 -9.22 12.54
N ASP A 412 -3.40 -9.54 13.66
CA ASP A 412 -3.75 -10.62 14.59
C ASP A 412 -3.60 -10.14 16.05
N PRO A 413 -4.36 -9.12 16.48
CA PRO A 413 -4.17 -8.45 17.77
C PRO A 413 -4.31 -9.38 18.99
N GLN A 414 -5.20 -10.38 18.90
CA GLN A 414 -5.38 -11.39 19.94
C GLN A 414 -4.49 -12.62 19.74
N GLY A 415 -3.79 -12.70 18.61
CA GLY A 415 -2.86 -13.77 18.32
C GLY A 415 -3.52 -15.11 17.98
N GLU A 416 -4.78 -15.12 17.58
CA GLU A 416 -5.53 -16.34 17.27
C GLU A 416 -4.91 -17.09 16.09
N PHE A 417 -4.45 -16.36 15.07
CA PHE A 417 -3.82 -16.96 13.91
C PHE A 417 -2.45 -17.54 14.28
N ILE A 418 -1.68 -16.80 15.06
CA ILE A 418 -0.39 -17.26 15.57
C ILE A 418 -0.56 -18.52 16.41
N ARG A 419 -1.46 -18.53 17.40
CA ARG A 419 -1.68 -19.71 18.27
C ARG A 419 -2.15 -20.93 17.48
N ARG A 420 -2.93 -20.74 16.41
CA ARG A 420 -3.38 -21.83 15.55
C ARG A 420 -2.24 -22.51 14.79
N TRP A 421 -1.30 -21.73 14.27
CA TRP A 421 -0.25 -22.24 13.37
C TRP A 421 1.12 -22.41 14.03
N VAL A 422 1.30 -21.85 15.23
CA VAL A 422 2.49 -21.97 16.07
C VAL A 422 2.03 -22.39 17.47
N PRO A 423 1.50 -23.62 17.62
CA PRO A 423 0.88 -24.07 18.87
C PRO A 423 1.86 -24.12 20.04
N GLU A 424 3.16 -24.20 19.79
CA GLU A 424 4.19 -24.08 20.84
C GLU A 424 4.22 -22.70 21.53
N LEU A 425 3.53 -21.69 20.98
CA LEU A 425 3.35 -20.37 21.59
C LEU A 425 1.98 -20.22 22.30
N ALA A 426 1.18 -21.29 22.40
CA ALA A 426 -0.18 -21.25 22.96
C ALA A 426 -0.22 -20.75 24.41
N ASP A 427 0.83 -20.97 25.20
CA ASP A 427 0.91 -20.53 26.60
C ASP A 427 1.59 -19.17 26.80
N VAL A 428 2.06 -18.54 25.73
CA VAL A 428 2.69 -17.21 25.82
C VAL A 428 1.60 -16.17 26.16
N PRO A 429 1.80 -15.32 27.20
CA PRO A 429 0.85 -14.27 27.54
C PRO A 429 0.63 -13.31 26.37
N GLY A 430 -0.60 -12.81 26.21
CA GLY A 430 -1.00 -12.00 25.05
C GLY A 430 -0.07 -10.82 24.77
N ASP A 431 0.37 -10.11 25.81
CA ASP A 431 1.26 -8.94 25.70
C ASP A 431 2.63 -9.26 25.06
N PHE A 432 3.08 -10.51 25.17
CA PHE A 432 4.36 -10.96 24.64
C PHE A 432 4.23 -11.83 23.38
N LEU A 433 3.04 -12.25 22.99
CA LEU A 433 2.87 -13.24 21.92
C LEU A 433 3.46 -12.80 20.57
N HIS A 434 3.43 -11.50 20.26
CA HIS A 434 3.99 -10.97 19.01
C HIS A 434 5.52 -10.78 19.05
N ALA A 435 6.11 -10.87 20.24
CA ALA A 435 7.55 -10.76 20.50
C ALA A 435 7.95 -11.68 21.67
N PRO A 436 7.81 -13.02 21.53
CA PRO A 436 7.91 -13.95 22.66
C PRO A 436 9.30 -13.95 23.31
N TRP A 437 10.33 -13.52 22.58
CA TRP A 437 11.69 -13.36 23.11
C TRP A 437 11.83 -12.27 24.18
N GLU A 438 10.85 -11.36 24.31
CA GLU A 438 10.82 -10.34 25.37
C GLU A 438 10.22 -10.88 26.67
N TRP A 439 9.58 -12.05 26.64
CA TRP A 439 9.00 -12.68 27.81
C TRP A 439 10.08 -13.35 28.65
N SER A 440 10.05 -13.18 29.97
CA SER A 440 10.99 -13.86 30.89
C SER A 440 10.92 -15.39 30.82
N GLY A 441 9.81 -15.94 30.32
CA GLY A 441 9.62 -17.36 30.06
C GLY A 441 10.18 -17.87 28.73
N ALA A 442 10.76 -17.00 27.88
CA ALA A 442 11.16 -17.35 26.52
C ALA A 442 12.08 -18.57 26.43
N GLY A 443 13.01 -18.73 27.38
CA GLY A 443 13.94 -19.87 27.42
C GLY A 443 13.28 -21.23 27.67
N ARG A 444 11.99 -21.28 28.02
CA ARG A 444 11.21 -22.52 28.19
C ARG A 444 10.44 -22.91 26.93
N LEU A 445 10.36 -22.01 25.95
CA LEU A 445 9.61 -22.24 24.72
C LEU A 445 10.41 -23.15 23.78
N ASN A 446 9.74 -24.14 23.20
CA ASN A 446 10.28 -24.86 22.05
C ASN A 446 10.07 -24.06 20.75
N TYR A 447 10.50 -22.79 20.76
CA TYR A 447 10.34 -21.85 19.65
C TYR A 447 11.64 -21.03 19.52
N PRO A 448 12.19 -20.89 18.30
CA PRO A 448 13.52 -20.31 18.14
C PRO A 448 13.52 -18.80 18.43
N PRO A 449 14.64 -18.23 18.90
CA PRO A 449 14.79 -16.78 18.96
C PRO A 449 14.80 -16.16 17.56
N PRO A 450 14.54 -14.84 17.45
CA PRO A 450 14.63 -14.11 16.19
C PRO A 450 15.94 -14.39 15.46
N VAL A 451 15.84 -14.80 14.20
CA VAL A 451 17.00 -15.06 13.33
C VAL A 451 17.80 -13.80 13.01
N VAL A 452 17.15 -12.63 13.09
CA VAL A 452 17.76 -11.31 12.87
C VAL A 452 17.13 -10.27 13.79
N ASP A 453 17.79 -9.11 13.93
CA ASP A 453 17.17 -7.92 14.50
C ASP A 453 16.40 -7.17 13.38
N ALA A 454 15.07 -7.21 13.45
CA ALA A 454 14.21 -6.60 12.43
C ALA A 454 14.48 -5.11 12.23
N GLU A 455 14.66 -4.31 13.28
CA GLU A 455 14.83 -2.85 13.12
C GLU A 455 16.16 -2.52 12.45
N ARG A 456 17.23 -3.23 12.84
CA ARG A 456 18.55 -3.11 12.24
C ARG A 456 18.52 -3.52 10.77
N GLU A 457 17.99 -4.70 10.45
CA GLU A 457 18.01 -5.19 9.07
C GLU A 457 17.06 -4.38 8.16
N MET A 458 15.91 -3.91 8.65
CA MET A 458 15.04 -2.99 7.91
C MET A 458 15.76 -1.68 7.54
N ARG A 459 16.57 -1.14 8.45
CA ARG A 459 17.36 0.09 8.22
C ARG A 459 18.44 -0.14 7.18
N ARG A 460 19.21 -1.23 7.33
CA ARG A 460 20.24 -1.67 6.37
C ARG A 460 19.65 -1.91 4.98
N ALA A 461 18.49 -2.58 4.91
CA ALA A 461 17.79 -2.83 3.67
C ALA A 461 17.38 -1.55 2.96
N ARG A 462 16.83 -0.60 3.71
CA ARG A 462 16.46 0.71 3.19
C ARG A 462 17.69 1.41 2.61
N GLU A 463 18.79 1.49 3.35
CA GLU A 463 20.01 2.14 2.88
C GLU A 463 20.52 1.54 1.56
N ARG A 464 20.64 0.21 1.48
CA ARG A 464 21.13 -0.49 0.27
C ARG A 464 20.22 -0.32 -0.93
N ILE A 465 18.90 -0.44 -0.75
CA ILE A 465 17.92 -0.23 -1.84
C ILE A 465 17.99 1.22 -2.33
N PHE A 466 18.04 2.20 -1.42
CA PHE A 466 18.09 3.60 -1.81
C PHE A 466 19.44 4.01 -2.41
N ALA A 467 20.53 3.34 -2.07
CA ALA A 467 21.82 3.52 -2.73
C ALA A 467 21.73 3.18 -4.24
N VAL A 468 21.12 2.05 -4.59
CA VAL A 468 20.85 1.71 -6.00
C VAL A 468 19.97 2.76 -6.67
N ARG A 469 18.90 3.20 -5.98
CA ARG A 469 17.98 4.22 -6.53
C ARG A 469 18.61 5.60 -6.73
N ALA A 470 19.76 5.87 -6.13
CA ALA A 470 20.51 7.10 -6.33
C ALA A 470 21.42 7.07 -7.57
N THR A 471 21.56 5.91 -8.24
CA THR A 471 22.41 5.76 -9.43
C THR A 471 21.74 6.28 -10.70
N GLN A 472 22.55 6.71 -11.67
CA GLN A 472 22.05 7.12 -12.99
C GLN A 472 21.46 5.95 -13.79
N ALA A 473 22.05 4.75 -13.66
CA ALA A 473 21.54 3.53 -14.28
C ALA A 473 20.10 3.24 -13.83
N PHE A 474 19.82 3.38 -12.54
CA PHE A 474 18.47 3.24 -12.01
C PHE A 474 17.50 4.27 -12.61
N GLU A 475 17.88 5.54 -12.72
CA GLU A 475 17.00 6.59 -13.26
C GLU A 475 16.58 6.29 -14.71
N GLN A 476 17.53 5.83 -15.54
CA GLN A 476 17.28 5.45 -16.93
C GLN A 476 16.31 4.27 -17.02
N GLU A 477 16.58 3.20 -16.27
CA GLU A 477 15.75 1.99 -16.28
C GLU A 477 14.36 2.24 -15.68
N ALA A 478 14.26 3.00 -14.59
CA ALA A 478 12.97 3.38 -14.01
C ALA A 478 12.10 4.16 -14.99
N ARG A 479 12.71 5.04 -15.81
CA ARG A 479 12.00 5.77 -16.88
C ARG A 479 11.53 4.82 -17.97
N ARG A 480 12.37 3.91 -18.44
CA ARG A 480 12.00 2.88 -19.45
C ARG A 480 10.81 2.06 -18.98
N LEU A 481 10.86 1.55 -17.75
CA LEU A 481 9.80 0.75 -17.15
C LEU A 481 8.51 1.54 -16.94
N TYR A 482 8.59 2.81 -16.52
CA TYR A 482 7.42 3.65 -16.41
C TYR A 482 6.74 3.87 -17.77
N LEU A 483 7.52 4.10 -18.84
CA LEU A 483 6.97 4.30 -20.19
C LEU A 483 6.30 3.03 -20.74
N LYS A 484 6.90 1.86 -20.47
CA LYS A 484 6.40 0.57 -20.96
C LYS A 484 5.20 0.05 -20.14
N HIS A 485 5.27 0.10 -18.81
CA HIS A 485 4.32 -0.55 -17.90
C HIS A 485 3.47 0.40 -17.04
N GLY A 486 3.88 1.66 -16.88
CA GLY A 486 3.20 2.63 -16.03
C GLY A 486 1.82 3.05 -16.58
N SER A 487 0.86 3.25 -15.67
CA SER A 487 -0.44 3.82 -16.02
C SER A 487 -0.30 5.31 -16.30
N ARG A 488 -0.60 5.74 -17.54
CA ARG A 488 -0.55 7.14 -17.96
C ARG A 488 -1.89 7.87 -17.79
N LYS A 489 -2.91 7.24 -17.20
CA LYS A 489 -4.30 7.75 -17.11
C LYS A 489 -4.38 9.14 -16.49
N LYS A 490 -3.64 9.41 -15.41
CA LYS A 490 -3.60 10.74 -14.77
C LYS A 490 -2.89 11.79 -15.61
N ALA A 491 -1.85 11.43 -16.36
CA ALA A 491 -1.15 12.34 -17.25
C ALA A 491 -2.03 12.73 -18.45
N ALA A 492 -2.75 11.74 -19.02
CA ALA A 492 -3.75 11.96 -20.06
C ALA A 492 -4.93 12.82 -19.56
N LEU A 493 -5.50 12.51 -18.39
CA LEU A 493 -6.55 13.33 -17.76
C LEU A 493 -6.07 14.77 -17.46
N ARG A 494 -4.81 14.96 -17.06
CA ARG A 494 -4.22 16.31 -16.87
C ARG A 494 -4.06 17.04 -18.20
N ALA A 495 -3.63 16.35 -19.26
CA ALA A 495 -3.49 16.92 -20.60
C ALA A 495 -4.85 17.27 -21.22
N GLU A 496 -5.86 16.41 -21.05
CA GLU A 496 -7.23 16.61 -21.52
C GLU A 496 -7.93 17.76 -20.78
N ARG A 497 -7.77 17.85 -19.44
CA ARG A 497 -8.24 19.02 -18.68
C ARG A 497 -7.58 20.31 -19.15
N LYS A 498 -6.28 20.27 -19.46
CA LYS A 498 -5.55 21.42 -20.02
C LYS A 498 -6.07 21.80 -21.42
N ALA A 499 -6.37 20.82 -22.28
CA ALA A 499 -6.94 21.04 -23.61
C ALA A 499 -8.38 21.59 -23.55
N LYS A 500 -9.17 21.17 -22.56
CA LYS A 500 -10.56 21.64 -22.32
C LYS A 500 -10.66 22.95 -21.52
N GLY A 501 -9.53 23.63 -21.26
CA GLY A 501 -9.51 24.89 -20.50
C GLY A 501 -10.01 24.77 -19.05
N LEU A 502 -10.15 23.55 -18.53
CA LEU A 502 -10.64 23.32 -17.16
C LEU A 502 -9.55 23.71 -16.16
N PRO A 503 -9.89 24.40 -15.05
CA PRO A 503 -8.92 24.81 -14.05
C PRO A 503 -8.14 23.59 -13.56
N GLN A 504 -6.81 23.71 -13.56
CA GLN A 504 -5.95 22.71 -12.93
C GLN A 504 -6.30 22.66 -11.45
N ALA A 505 -6.41 21.45 -10.89
CA ALA A 505 -6.42 21.31 -9.44
C ALA A 505 -5.17 22.03 -8.91
N SER A 506 -5.37 22.95 -7.96
CA SER A 506 -4.33 23.82 -7.43
C SER A 506 -3.06 23.02 -7.18
N PRO A 507 -1.90 23.45 -7.71
CA PRO A 507 -0.66 22.73 -7.47
C PRO A 507 -0.41 22.73 -5.97
N SER A 508 -0.23 21.53 -5.40
CA SER A 508 0.39 21.42 -4.08
C SER A 508 1.70 22.24 -4.12
N PRO A 509 1.96 23.10 -3.13
CA PRO A 509 2.97 24.15 -3.26
C PRO A 509 4.34 23.55 -3.56
N LYS A 510 4.93 23.98 -4.69
CA LYS A 510 6.28 23.60 -5.11
C LYS A 510 7.28 24.07 -4.06
N ARG A 511 7.90 23.12 -3.34
CA ARG A 511 9.09 23.36 -2.52
C ARG A 511 10.26 23.69 -3.44
N GLN A 512 10.74 24.94 -3.39
CA GLN A 512 12.02 25.29 -3.98
C GLN A 512 13.16 25.03 -2.99
N THR A 513 14.16 24.32 -3.52
CA THR A 513 15.59 24.25 -3.15
C THR A 513 16.00 23.66 -1.79
N ALA A 514 16.35 22.37 -1.81
CA ALA A 514 17.63 21.84 -1.30
C ALA A 514 17.88 20.44 -1.89
N ARG A 515 18.96 20.32 -2.68
CA ARG A 515 19.57 19.12 -3.31
C ARG A 515 18.65 18.15 -4.08
N ARG A 516 18.94 17.98 -5.38
CA ARG A 516 18.33 17.01 -6.31
C ARG A 516 18.16 15.63 -5.66
N ARG A 517 16.94 15.34 -5.20
CA ARG A 517 16.42 13.97 -5.06
C ARG A 517 15.68 13.64 -6.34
N SER A 518 16.08 12.54 -6.98
CA SER A 518 15.42 11.94 -8.14
C SER A 518 13.89 12.00 -8.00
N ALA A 519 13.23 12.55 -9.02
CA ALA A 519 11.79 12.69 -9.06
C ALA A 519 11.11 11.31 -8.89
N SER A 520 10.36 11.15 -7.80
CA SER A 520 9.53 9.97 -7.54
C SER A 520 8.37 9.92 -8.54
N MET A 521 8.54 9.17 -9.64
CA MET A 521 7.49 8.86 -10.62
C MET A 521 6.47 7.83 -10.08
N THR A 522 5.77 8.12 -8.98
CA THR A 522 4.79 7.18 -8.41
C THR A 522 3.39 7.78 -8.44
N ASP A 523 2.65 7.49 -9.51
CA ASP A 523 1.23 7.78 -9.67
C ASP A 523 0.40 6.48 -9.75
N GLN A 524 0.75 5.48 -8.92
CA GLN A 524 -0.08 4.29 -8.70
C GLN A 524 -0.92 4.43 -7.42
N PRO A 525 -2.23 4.12 -7.45
CA PRO A 525 -3.02 3.98 -6.24
C PRO A 525 -2.46 2.83 -5.38
N ASP A 526 -2.62 2.94 -4.06
CA ASP A 526 -2.28 1.86 -3.14
C ASP A 526 -3.04 0.58 -3.55
N LEU A 527 -2.30 -0.53 -3.75
CA LEU A 527 -2.86 -1.85 -4.12
C LEU A 527 -3.98 -2.30 -3.17
N PHE A 528 -4.06 -1.72 -1.99
CA PHE A 528 -5.07 -2.06 -0.99
C PHE A 528 -6.34 -1.22 -1.07
N GLY A 529 -6.41 -0.12 -1.84
CA GLY A 529 -7.56 0.79 -1.78
C GLY A 529 -7.86 1.29 -0.35
N LEU A 530 -6.95 1.03 0.59
CA LEU A 530 -6.95 1.59 1.91
C LEU A 530 -6.47 3.02 1.69
N ALA A 531 -7.38 3.98 1.77
CA ALA A 531 -6.99 5.15 2.55
C ALA A 531 -6.42 4.56 3.86
N PRO A 532 -5.19 4.91 4.30
CA PRO A 532 -4.78 4.53 5.63
C PRO A 532 -5.94 4.90 6.54
N GLU A 533 -6.45 3.93 7.28
CA GLU A 533 -7.43 4.21 8.32
C GLU A 533 -6.82 5.36 9.10
N ALA A 534 -7.48 6.53 9.07
CA ALA A 534 -6.90 7.74 9.61
C ALA A 534 -6.48 7.38 11.04
N PRO A 535 -5.19 7.47 11.39
CA PRO A 535 -4.76 7.09 12.71
C PRO A 535 -5.60 7.89 13.70
N LYS A 536 -6.10 7.21 14.75
CA LYS A 536 -7.01 7.84 15.71
C LYS A 536 -6.36 9.16 16.18
N PRO A 537 -7.07 10.31 16.09
CA PRO A 537 -6.47 11.60 16.37
C PRO A 537 -5.85 11.61 17.77
N ILE A 538 -4.60 12.06 17.86
CA ILE A 538 -3.95 12.32 19.16
C ILE A 538 -4.37 13.71 19.59
N ILE A 539 -5.51 13.81 20.28
CA ILE A 539 -6.03 15.08 20.78
C ILE A 539 -5.31 15.41 22.11
N PRO A 540 -4.57 16.53 22.19
CA PRO A 540 -4.01 16.98 23.46
C PRO A 540 -5.11 17.25 24.49
N GLY A 541 -4.89 16.80 25.73
CA GLY A 541 -5.86 17.01 26.82
C GLY A 541 -6.11 18.48 27.12
N ASN A 542 -7.36 18.77 27.50
CA ASN A 542 -7.85 20.08 27.94
C ASN A 542 -7.72 21.22 26.91
N LEU A 543 -7.81 20.92 25.61
CA LEU A 543 -7.96 21.95 24.59
C LEU A 543 -9.42 22.44 24.51
N PRO A 544 -9.67 23.75 24.33
CA PRO A 544 -10.99 24.27 24.00
C PRO A 544 -11.61 23.59 22.76
N ALA A 545 -12.94 23.43 22.74
CA ALA A 545 -13.64 22.66 21.72
C ALA A 545 -13.50 23.23 20.31
N ASP A 546 -13.43 24.56 20.20
CA ASP A 546 -13.23 25.28 18.94
C ASP A 546 -11.83 25.02 18.34
N TRP A 547 -10.78 24.96 19.17
CA TRP A 547 -9.44 24.52 18.75
C TRP A 547 -9.40 23.06 18.34
N GLN A 548 -10.06 22.17 19.10
CA GLN A 548 -10.13 20.76 18.74
C GLN A 548 -10.79 20.58 17.37
N ALA A 549 -11.90 21.27 17.12
CA ALA A 549 -12.59 21.23 15.84
C ALA A 549 -11.73 21.78 14.70
N ALA A 550 -11.09 22.93 14.89
CA ALA A 550 -10.27 23.58 13.86
C ALA A 550 -9.00 22.80 13.51
N LEU A 551 -8.45 22.00 14.43
CA LEU A 551 -7.17 21.29 14.27
C LEU A 551 -7.32 19.76 14.21
N LEU A 552 -8.54 19.23 14.15
CA LEU A 552 -8.80 17.78 14.16
C LEU A 552 -8.05 17.04 13.03
N SER A 553 -8.01 17.65 11.84
CA SER A 553 -7.28 17.10 10.68
C SER A 553 -5.78 17.00 10.95
N GLU A 554 -5.22 17.95 11.71
CA GLU A 554 -3.82 18.00 12.07
C GLU A 554 -3.49 16.92 13.11
N PHE A 555 -4.34 16.76 14.13
CA PHE A 555 -4.20 15.70 15.14
C PHE A 555 -4.34 14.29 14.56
N SER A 556 -5.00 14.15 13.41
CA SER A 556 -5.13 12.89 12.65
C SER A 556 -4.01 12.71 11.60
N ALA A 557 -3.18 13.73 11.37
CA ALA A 557 -2.23 13.72 10.27
C ALA A 557 -0.98 12.89 10.62
N PRO A 558 -0.43 12.11 9.66
CA PRO A 558 0.75 11.29 9.91
C PRO A 558 1.95 12.04 10.52
N TYR A 559 2.19 13.30 10.12
CA TYR A 559 3.30 14.10 10.66
C TYR A 559 3.14 14.39 12.17
N PHE A 560 1.90 14.48 12.67
CA PHE A 560 1.63 14.78 14.07
C PHE A 560 1.83 13.55 14.95
N HIS A 561 1.55 12.36 14.43
CA HIS A 561 1.93 11.10 15.04
C HIS A 561 3.45 10.95 15.11
N GLU A 562 4.15 11.20 14.00
CA GLU A 562 5.62 11.20 13.95
C GLU A 562 6.23 12.20 14.94
N LEU A 563 5.66 13.41 15.02
CA LEU A 563 6.05 14.43 15.98
C LEU A 563 5.83 13.96 17.43
N THR A 564 4.70 13.32 17.72
CA THR A 564 4.38 12.81 19.06
C THR A 564 5.36 11.72 19.48
N ASP A 565 5.67 10.78 18.58
CA ASP A 565 6.63 9.71 18.85
C ASP A 565 8.05 10.25 19.01
N PHE A 566 8.45 11.22 18.19
CA PHE A 566 9.70 11.95 18.35
C PHE A 566 9.79 12.61 19.73
N LEU A 567 8.75 13.32 20.18
CA LEU A 567 8.75 13.99 21.49
C LEU A 567 8.76 13.01 22.66
N ARG A 568 8.07 11.87 22.53
CA ARG A 568 8.13 10.79 23.53
C ARG A 568 9.54 10.25 23.67
N GLN A 569 10.25 10.05 22.55
CA GLN A 569 11.62 9.58 22.58
C GLN A 569 12.58 10.66 23.11
N GLU A 570 12.47 11.89 22.62
CA GLU A 570 13.30 13.01 23.10
C GLU A 570 13.18 13.22 24.61
N ARG A 571 11.99 13.05 25.19
CA ARG A 571 11.78 13.17 26.64
C ARG A 571 12.37 12.01 27.44
N LYS A 572 12.65 10.86 26.83
CA LYS A 572 13.38 9.76 27.50
C LYS A 572 14.88 10.05 27.57
N GLU A 573 15.42 10.70 26.55
CA GLU A 573 16.87 10.90 26.38
C GLU A 573 17.34 12.27 26.89
N HIS A 574 16.45 13.26 26.91
CA HIS A 574 16.80 14.66 27.16
C HIS A 574 15.74 15.41 27.97
N THR A 575 16.17 16.47 28.67
CA THR A 575 15.26 17.43 29.29
C THR A 575 14.67 18.36 28.24
N ILE A 576 13.35 18.31 28.07
CA ILE A 576 12.61 19.10 27.07
C ILE A 576 11.68 20.12 27.74
N TYR A 577 11.79 21.38 27.32
CA TYR A 577 10.94 22.49 27.75
C TYR A 577 9.94 22.92 26.66
N PRO A 578 8.73 23.40 27.04
CA PRO A 578 8.18 23.33 28.39
C PRO A 578 7.84 21.86 28.77
N PRO A 579 7.51 21.56 30.04
CA PRO A 579 6.98 20.25 30.44
C PRO A 579 5.79 19.81 29.58
N ALA A 580 5.58 18.49 29.42
CA ALA A 580 4.57 17.95 28.51
C ALA A 580 3.14 18.51 28.73
N PRO A 581 2.66 18.70 29.98
CA PRO A 581 1.36 19.31 30.22
C PRO A 581 1.25 20.71 29.64
N ASP A 582 2.32 21.49 29.62
CA ASP A 582 2.30 22.92 29.30
C ASP A 582 2.42 23.25 27.81
N VAL A 583 2.76 22.26 26.97
CA VAL A 583 3.10 22.48 25.54
C VAL A 583 2.03 23.26 24.77
N PHE A 584 0.76 23.03 25.10
CA PHE A 584 -0.39 23.64 24.42
C PHE A 584 -1.03 24.80 25.20
N ASN A 585 -0.39 25.34 26.24
CA ASN A 585 -0.96 26.40 27.08
C ASN A 585 -1.39 27.65 26.29
N ALA A 586 -0.67 28.04 25.23
CA ALA A 586 -1.12 29.13 24.35
C ALA A 586 -2.52 28.91 23.77
N LEU A 587 -2.88 27.67 23.39
CA LEU A 587 -4.20 27.35 22.88
C LEU A 587 -5.23 27.16 24.00
N ARG A 588 -4.80 26.78 25.21
CA ARG A 588 -5.69 26.58 26.35
C ARG A 588 -6.14 27.89 26.99
N TYR A 589 -5.22 28.83 27.15
CA TYR A 589 -5.53 30.13 27.73
C TYR A 589 -6.21 31.07 26.74
N THR A 590 -6.15 30.77 25.44
CA THR A 590 -6.72 31.62 24.38
C THR A 590 -7.58 30.77 23.44
N PRO A 591 -8.86 30.51 23.76
CA PRO A 591 -9.80 29.84 22.84
C PRO A 591 -9.84 30.52 21.47
N LEU A 592 -10.09 29.76 20.40
CA LEU A 592 -10.03 30.27 19.02
C LEU A 592 -11.06 31.39 18.78
N GLY A 593 -12.24 31.28 19.39
CA GLY A 593 -13.29 32.31 19.37
C GLY A 593 -12.78 33.67 19.87
N ASP A 594 -11.99 33.66 20.93
CA ASP A 594 -11.57 34.86 21.66
C ASP A 594 -10.31 35.52 21.07
N VAL A 595 -9.59 34.83 20.17
CA VAL A 595 -8.36 35.36 19.57
C VAL A 595 -8.61 36.72 18.91
N LYS A 596 -7.91 37.74 19.39
CA LYS A 596 -7.93 39.11 18.85
C LYS A 596 -6.54 39.66 18.51
N VAL A 597 -5.51 39.11 19.12
CA VAL A 597 -4.10 39.39 18.78
C VAL A 597 -3.35 38.06 18.67
N LEU A 598 -2.40 37.96 17.74
CA LEU A 598 -1.42 36.86 17.69
C LEU A 598 -0.02 37.44 17.74
N ILE A 599 0.78 37.01 18.71
CA ILE A 599 2.20 37.35 18.82
C ILE A 599 3.03 36.08 18.64
N LEU A 600 3.92 36.09 17.64
CA LEU A 600 4.67 34.91 17.24
C LEU A 600 6.13 34.94 17.72
N GLY A 601 6.47 33.99 18.59
CA GLY A 601 7.84 33.65 18.96
C GLY A 601 8.44 32.56 18.06
N GLN A 602 9.76 32.36 18.17
CA GLN A 602 10.49 31.34 17.41
C GLN A 602 10.41 29.98 18.09
N ASP A 603 11.00 29.86 19.29
CA ASP A 603 11.03 28.68 20.14
C ASP A 603 10.91 29.09 21.63
N PRO A 604 10.59 28.16 22.54
CA PRO A 604 10.46 28.47 23.96
C PRO A 604 11.81 28.82 24.59
N TYR A 605 11.79 29.51 25.73
CA TYR A 605 12.98 29.66 26.56
C TYR A 605 13.52 28.29 26.99
N HIS A 606 14.82 28.07 26.81
CA HIS A 606 15.47 26.76 26.98
C HIS A 606 16.16 26.57 28.34
N GLY A 607 15.96 27.49 29.29
CA GLY A 607 16.47 27.38 30.66
C GLY A 607 15.49 26.69 31.62
N PRO A 608 15.99 26.06 32.70
CA PRO A 608 15.14 25.41 33.70
C PRO A 608 14.09 26.34 34.31
N GLY A 609 12.85 25.86 34.40
CA GLY A 609 11.72 26.60 34.98
C GLY A 609 11.20 27.79 34.17
N GLN A 610 11.80 28.10 33.02
CA GLN A 610 11.45 29.30 32.25
C GLN A 610 10.17 29.12 31.43
N ALA A 611 10.19 28.23 30.43
CA ALA A 611 9.10 28.07 29.49
C ALA A 611 7.89 27.35 30.09
N HIS A 612 6.70 27.86 29.81
CA HIS A 612 5.40 27.30 30.23
C HIS A 612 4.34 27.33 29.12
N GLY A 613 4.78 27.27 27.86
CA GLY A 613 3.92 27.15 26.68
C GLY A 613 3.41 28.46 26.07
N LEU A 614 3.80 29.61 26.61
CA LEU A 614 3.52 30.94 26.05
C LEU A 614 4.79 31.57 25.48
N SER A 615 4.73 32.19 24.30
CA SER A 615 5.85 32.94 23.72
C SER A 615 6.17 34.18 24.54
N PHE A 616 7.45 34.55 24.60
CA PHE A 616 7.99 35.70 25.36
C PHE A 616 7.67 35.73 26.86
N SER A 617 7.08 34.67 27.43
CA SER A 617 6.59 34.60 28.80
C SER A 617 7.40 33.58 29.61
N VAL A 618 7.67 33.88 30.87
CA VAL A 618 8.30 32.96 31.84
C VAL A 618 7.46 32.83 33.10
N ARG A 619 7.63 31.72 33.84
CA ARG A 619 6.92 31.52 35.11
C ARG A 619 7.23 32.63 36.15
N PRO A 620 6.31 32.94 37.07
CA PRO A 620 6.61 33.79 38.23
C PRO A 620 7.86 33.30 38.98
N GLY A 621 8.60 34.23 39.61
CA GLY A 621 9.87 33.91 40.29
C GLY A 621 11.09 33.73 39.38
N VAL A 622 10.90 33.54 38.08
CA VAL A 622 11.99 33.48 37.09
C VAL A 622 12.45 34.90 36.73
N ARG A 623 13.78 35.10 36.68
CA ARG A 623 14.37 36.37 36.22
C ARG A 623 13.86 36.74 34.83
N VAL A 624 13.32 37.96 34.70
CA VAL A 624 12.78 38.49 33.44
C VAL A 624 13.85 38.45 32.34
N PRO A 625 13.63 37.69 31.24
CA PRO A 625 14.60 37.56 30.16
C PRO A 625 14.87 38.89 29.44
N PRO A 626 16.05 39.07 28.79
CA PRO A 626 16.38 40.30 28.08
C PRO A 626 15.31 40.75 27.07
N SER A 627 14.80 39.81 26.26
CA SER A 627 13.76 40.14 25.26
C SER A 627 12.47 40.64 25.90
N LEU A 628 12.07 40.08 27.06
CA LEU A 628 10.88 40.53 27.78
C LEU A 628 11.11 41.89 28.48
N ARG A 629 12.32 42.15 28.98
CA ARG A 629 12.68 43.48 29.51
C ARG A 629 12.56 44.57 28.44
N ASN A 630 12.96 44.27 27.22
CA ASN A 630 12.81 45.19 26.10
C ASN A 630 11.35 45.39 25.70
N ILE A 631 10.52 44.35 25.75
CA ILE A 631 9.06 44.47 25.60
C ILE A 631 8.47 45.40 26.68
N TYR A 632 8.86 45.26 27.95
CA TYR A 632 8.40 46.15 29.02
C TYR A 632 8.87 47.59 28.85
N LYS A 633 10.10 47.80 28.37
CA LYS A 633 10.61 49.15 28.08
C LYS A 633 9.81 49.83 26.98
N GLU A 634 9.51 49.12 25.89
CA GLU A 634 8.64 49.64 24.82
C GLU A 634 7.23 49.93 25.36
N LEU A 635 6.66 49.06 26.20
CA LEU A 635 5.34 49.29 26.81
C LEU A 635 5.28 50.55 27.68
N THR A 636 6.33 50.84 28.45
CA THR A 636 6.41 52.08 29.26
C THR A 636 6.35 53.34 28.40
N GLU A 637 6.90 53.31 27.19
CA GLU A 637 6.87 54.42 26.25
C GLU A 637 5.60 54.43 25.36
N ASP A 638 5.00 53.27 25.11
CA ASP A 638 3.89 53.07 24.18
C ASP A 638 2.50 53.18 24.84
N VAL A 639 2.35 52.70 26.08
CA VAL A 639 1.07 52.63 26.79
C VAL A 639 1.10 53.59 27.99
N PRO A 640 0.33 54.70 27.96
CA PRO A 640 0.29 55.65 29.07
C PRO A 640 -0.09 54.99 30.39
N GLY A 641 0.72 55.24 31.43
CA GLY A 641 0.48 54.68 32.77
C GLY A 641 0.97 53.24 32.98
N PHE A 642 1.59 52.60 31.97
CA PHE A 642 2.13 51.26 32.13
C PHE A 642 3.28 51.21 33.13
N VAL A 643 3.16 50.35 34.13
CA VAL A 643 4.20 50.06 35.12
C VAL A 643 4.68 48.62 34.94
N ALA A 644 5.97 48.47 34.64
CA ALA A 644 6.57 47.14 34.43
C ALA A 644 6.49 46.29 35.72
N PRO A 645 5.95 45.07 35.67
CA PRO A 645 5.87 44.20 36.84
C PRO A 645 7.24 43.59 37.18
N LYS A 646 7.34 42.99 38.38
CA LYS A 646 8.55 42.27 38.83
C LYS A 646 8.59 40.80 38.43
N HIS A 647 7.62 40.32 37.63
CA HIS A 647 7.56 38.94 37.12
C HIS A 647 7.56 38.91 35.60
N GLY A 648 7.72 37.73 35.00
CA GLY A 648 7.75 37.55 33.54
C GLY A 648 6.54 36.82 32.93
N SER A 649 5.48 36.55 33.70
CA SER A 649 4.27 35.90 33.19
C SER A 649 3.39 36.87 32.40
N LEU A 650 3.06 36.49 31.17
CA LEU A 650 2.13 37.18 30.26
C LEU A 650 0.76 36.50 30.18
N ARG A 651 0.43 35.64 31.14
CA ARG A 651 -0.81 34.85 31.13
C ARG A 651 -2.07 35.72 31.07
N SER A 652 -2.11 36.85 31.77
CA SER A 652 -3.27 37.75 31.75
C SER A 652 -3.53 38.36 30.37
N TRP A 653 -2.54 38.44 29.48
CA TRP A 653 -2.78 38.82 28.09
C TRP A 653 -3.40 37.65 27.30
N ALA A 654 -2.93 36.43 27.54
CA ALA A 654 -3.47 35.24 26.87
C ALA A 654 -4.97 35.06 27.15
N GLU A 655 -5.37 35.25 28.41
CA GLU A 655 -6.77 35.18 28.86
C GLU A 655 -7.66 36.30 28.28
N GLN A 656 -7.06 37.37 27.75
CA GLN A 656 -7.77 38.47 27.07
C GLN A 656 -7.87 38.30 25.55
N GLY A 657 -7.43 37.17 24.98
CA GLY A 657 -7.46 36.94 23.53
C GLY A 657 -6.12 37.20 22.81
N VAL A 658 -5.00 37.32 23.54
CA VAL A 658 -3.65 37.44 22.94
C VAL A 658 -2.99 36.07 22.81
N LEU A 659 -3.03 35.50 21.61
CA LEU A 659 -2.40 34.21 21.33
C LEU A 659 -0.87 34.34 21.26
N LEU A 660 -0.20 33.99 22.36
CA LEU A 660 1.27 34.00 22.51
C LEU A 660 1.87 32.68 22.01
N LEU A 661 1.96 32.51 20.69
CA LEU A 661 2.37 31.26 20.04
C LEU A 661 3.87 31.24 19.72
N ASN A 662 4.54 30.09 19.91
CA ASN A 662 5.86 29.84 19.32
C ASN A 662 5.71 29.04 18.01
N ALA A 663 6.59 29.23 17.04
CA ALA A 663 6.55 28.44 15.80
C ALA A 663 7.10 27.00 15.98
N VAL A 664 7.95 26.80 16.98
CA VAL A 664 8.34 25.49 17.49
C VAL A 664 7.90 25.45 18.96
N LEU A 665 7.07 24.47 19.37
CA LEU A 665 6.46 24.49 20.71
C LEU A 665 7.31 23.84 21.81
N THR A 666 8.43 23.21 21.46
CA THR A 666 9.32 22.56 22.43
C THR A 666 10.78 22.75 22.04
N VAL A 667 11.67 22.68 23.03
CA VAL A 667 13.10 22.85 22.89
C VAL A 667 13.84 22.00 23.91
N ARG A 668 15.05 21.58 23.60
CA ARG A 668 15.92 20.86 24.52
C ARG A 668 16.62 21.86 25.44
N ALA A 669 16.82 21.47 26.70
CA ALA A 669 17.53 22.28 27.68
C ALA A 669 18.89 22.74 27.13
N GLY A 670 19.14 24.04 27.18
CA GLY A 670 20.39 24.65 26.71
C GLY A 670 20.63 24.64 25.19
N GLN A 671 19.69 24.17 24.37
CA GLN A 671 19.86 24.06 22.91
C GLN A 671 18.70 24.71 22.16
N ALA A 672 18.80 26.02 21.92
CA ALA A 672 17.84 26.75 21.09
C ALA A 672 17.66 26.09 19.72
N ASN A 673 16.42 26.09 19.19
CA ASN A 673 16.02 25.49 17.92
C ASN A 673 16.25 23.98 17.77
N SER A 674 16.50 23.23 18.84
CA SER A 674 16.79 21.78 18.76
C SER A 674 15.69 20.97 18.08
N HIS A 675 14.43 21.40 18.14
CA HIS A 675 13.28 20.70 17.55
C HIS A 675 12.79 21.34 16.24
N GLN A 676 13.59 22.21 15.64
CA GLN A 676 13.31 22.76 14.32
C GLN A 676 13.24 21.64 13.27
N GLY A 677 12.26 21.73 12.37
CA GLY A 677 12.06 20.79 11.26
C GLY A 677 11.50 19.44 11.68
N LYS A 678 11.05 19.28 12.93
CA LYS A 678 10.52 18.02 13.47
C LYS A 678 9.00 17.88 13.35
N GLY A 679 8.31 18.92 12.89
CA GLY A 679 6.86 18.89 12.60
C GLY A 679 6.07 20.02 13.24
N TRP A 680 6.61 20.71 14.25
CA TRP A 680 5.93 21.81 14.93
C TRP A 680 5.56 22.97 14.01
N GLU A 681 6.42 23.29 13.04
CA GLU A 681 6.15 24.40 12.12
C GLU A 681 4.93 24.12 11.24
N HIS A 682 4.64 22.86 10.93
CA HIS A 682 3.45 22.49 10.19
C HIS A 682 2.19 22.70 11.05
N PHE A 683 2.24 22.25 12.30
CA PHE A 683 1.15 22.39 13.26
C PHE A 683 0.84 23.87 13.55
N THR A 684 1.86 24.67 13.87
CA THR A 684 1.70 26.10 14.16
C THR A 684 1.28 26.90 12.92
N ASP A 685 1.67 26.47 11.71
CA ASP A 685 1.12 27.05 10.48
C ASP A 685 -0.38 26.77 10.32
N ALA A 686 -0.86 25.62 10.78
CA ALA A 686 -2.29 25.32 10.81
C ALA A 686 -3.03 26.16 11.86
N VAL A 687 -2.43 26.38 13.04
CA VAL A 687 -2.96 27.33 14.04
C VAL A 687 -3.10 28.73 13.45
N ILE A 688 -2.07 29.26 12.78
CA ILE A 688 -2.11 30.58 12.13
C ILE A 688 -3.19 30.62 11.04
N ARG A 689 -3.35 29.55 10.25
CA ARG A 689 -4.41 29.45 9.23
C ARG A 689 -5.80 29.45 9.85
N ALA A 690 -6.01 28.77 10.97
CA ALA A 690 -7.28 28.77 11.70
C ALA A 690 -7.62 30.18 12.21
N VAL A 691 -6.64 30.90 12.78
CA VAL A 691 -6.83 32.31 13.18
C VAL A 691 -7.11 33.21 11.98
N ASN A 692 -6.41 33.01 10.87
CA ASN A 692 -6.61 33.77 9.62
C ASN A 692 -7.96 33.48 8.93
N ALA A 693 -8.63 32.39 9.30
CA ALA A 693 -9.96 32.07 8.78
C ALA A 693 -11.08 32.81 9.53
N LYS A 694 -10.77 33.47 10.65
CA LYS A 694 -11.75 34.25 11.42
C LYS A 694 -12.27 35.44 10.60
N GLU A 695 -13.56 35.71 10.73
CA GLU A 695 -14.17 36.88 10.09
C GLU A 695 -13.84 38.16 10.86
N GLU A 696 -13.72 38.06 12.19
CA GLU A 696 -13.38 39.18 13.06
C GLU A 696 -11.92 39.60 12.88
N ARG A 697 -11.66 40.91 12.99
CA ARG A 697 -10.29 41.44 12.88
C ARG A 697 -9.38 40.82 13.93
N VAL A 698 -8.21 40.36 13.48
CA VAL A 698 -7.12 39.90 14.33
C VAL A 698 -5.89 40.71 13.96
N VAL A 699 -5.15 41.18 14.96
CA VAL A 699 -3.88 41.88 14.76
C VAL A 699 -2.72 40.90 14.95
N PHE A 700 -1.91 40.70 13.92
CA PHE A 700 -0.75 39.82 13.92
C PHE A 700 0.51 40.65 14.18
N ILE A 701 1.17 40.43 15.30
CA ILE A 701 2.40 41.11 15.67
C ILE A 701 3.58 40.18 15.39
N LEU A 702 4.38 40.53 14.38
CA LEU A 702 5.46 39.70 13.85
C LEU A 702 6.82 40.37 14.05
N TRP A 703 7.49 40.01 15.15
CA TRP A 703 8.79 40.54 15.51
C TRP A 703 9.95 39.73 14.91
N GLY A 704 10.83 40.40 14.17
CA GLY A 704 12.03 39.79 13.59
C GLY A 704 11.79 38.96 12.33
N SER A 705 12.89 38.61 11.65
CA SER A 705 12.84 37.94 10.35
C SER A 705 12.14 36.59 10.36
N TYR A 706 12.18 35.88 11.49
CA TYR A 706 11.55 34.57 11.61
C TYR A 706 10.02 34.69 11.62
N ALA A 707 9.46 35.56 12.47
CA ALA A 707 8.01 35.78 12.53
C ALA A 707 7.47 36.39 11.24
N ARG A 708 8.17 37.39 10.67
CA ARG A 708 7.77 38.04 9.41
C ARG A 708 7.62 37.06 8.23
N LYS A 709 8.39 35.97 8.19
CA LYS A 709 8.23 34.91 7.15
C LYS A 709 6.85 34.23 7.18
N LYS A 710 6.12 34.30 8.30
CA LYS A 710 4.76 33.75 8.43
C LYS A 710 3.68 34.72 7.93
N LYS A 711 4.01 35.96 7.58
CA LYS A 711 3.08 36.93 6.96
C LYS A 711 2.31 36.36 5.77
N LYS A 712 2.95 35.50 4.97
CA LYS A 712 2.32 34.82 3.83
C LYS A 712 1.11 33.93 4.18
N LEU A 713 0.93 33.59 5.46
CA LEU A 713 -0.21 32.82 5.96
C LEU A 713 -1.38 33.72 6.37
N VAL A 714 -1.14 35.03 6.51
CA VAL A 714 -2.15 36.03 6.84
C VAL A 714 -2.68 36.62 5.54
N THR A 715 -3.74 36.02 5.01
CA THR A 715 -4.37 36.39 3.73
C THR A 715 -5.75 37.02 3.89
N GLY A 716 -6.33 36.94 5.10
CA GLY A 716 -7.65 37.50 5.40
C GLY A 716 -7.64 39.03 5.30
N LYS A 717 -8.51 39.58 4.46
CA LYS A 717 -8.62 41.03 4.20
C LYS A 717 -8.95 41.88 5.43
N ASN A 718 -9.53 41.26 6.46
CA ASN A 718 -9.92 41.94 7.69
C ASN A 718 -8.78 42.02 8.72
N HIS A 719 -7.71 41.25 8.56
CA HIS A 719 -6.61 41.20 9.52
C HIS A 719 -5.55 42.26 9.22
N VAL A 720 -4.80 42.65 10.25
CA VAL A 720 -3.70 43.62 10.11
C VAL A 720 -2.41 43.02 10.65
N VAL A 721 -1.30 43.26 9.97
CA VAL A 721 0.02 42.78 10.37
C VAL A 721 0.87 43.97 10.81
N LEU A 722 1.39 43.92 12.04
CA LEU A 722 2.38 44.85 12.57
C LEU A 722 3.74 44.17 12.59
N GLU A 723 4.73 44.74 11.91
CA GLU A 723 6.07 44.17 11.77
C GLU A 723 7.12 45.11 12.37
N SER A 724 8.09 44.55 13.09
CA SER A 724 9.28 45.29 13.55
C SER A 724 10.49 44.36 13.75
N GLY A 725 11.60 44.90 14.26
CA GLY A 725 12.75 44.11 14.73
C GLY A 725 12.38 43.14 15.85
N HIS A 726 13.24 42.17 16.13
CA HIS A 726 13.03 41.29 17.28
C HIS A 726 13.38 42.05 18.58
N PRO A 727 12.65 41.87 19.69
CA PRO A 727 12.97 42.53 20.97
C PRO A 727 14.26 42.01 21.65
N SER A 728 15.07 41.21 20.94
CA SER A 728 16.33 40.66 21.48
C SER A 728 17.39 41.77 21.54
N PRO A 729 18.36 41.72 22.47
CA PRO A 729 19.49 42.65 22.50
C PRO A 729 20.24 42.79 21.17
N LEU A 730 20.19 41.77 20.32
CA LEU A 730 20.84 41.78 18.99
C LEU A 730 20.12 42.65 17.94
N SER A 731 18.89 43.07 18.18
CA SER A 731 18.08 43.83 17.20
C SER A 731 17.10 44.83 17.81
N GLU A 732 17.26 45.15 19.09
CA GLU A 732 16.33 45.98 19.87
C GLU A 732 16.17 47.40 19.30
N GLN A 733 17.21 47.94 18.65
CA GLN A 733 17.16 49.25 17.97
C GLN A 733 16.12 49.31 16.84
N TYR A 734 15.74 48.17 16.24
CA TYR A 734 14.70 48.07 15.22
C TYR A 734 13.32 47.72 15.81
N PHE A 735 13.26 47.49 17.13
CA PHE A 735 12.04 47.20 17.87
C PHE A 735 11.52 48.43 18.62
N PHE A 736 12.40 49.23 19.23
CA PHE A 736 12.00 50.41 19.97
C PHE A 736 11.34 51.49 19.10
N GLY A 737 10.33 52.16 19.65
CA GLY A 737 9.55 53.21 18.99
C GLY A 737 8.58 52.70 17.92
N THR A 738 8.40 51.38 17.82
CA THR A 738 7.47 50.78 16.82
C THR A 738 6.01 50.80 17.29
N ARG A 739 5.81 51.07 18.59
CA ARG A 739 4.54 51.28 19.27
C ARG A 739 3.49 50.21 18.96
N PRO A 740 3.84 48.91 19.04
CA PRO A 740 2.95 47.86 18.56
C PRO A 740 1.71 47.67 19.45
N PHE A 741 1.72 48.10 20.71
CA PHE A 741 0.65 47.85 21.68
C PHE A 741 -0.48 48.88 21.56
N SER A 742 -0.15 50.18 21.55
CA SER A 742 -1.14 51.25 21.33
C SER A 742 -1.80 51.12 19.96
N ARG A 743 -0.99 50.87 18.91
CA ARG A 743 -1.47 50.64 17.54
C ARG A 743 -2.38 49.41 17.46
N THR A 744 -2.08 48.34 18.20
CA THR A 744 -2.96 47.16 18.26
C THR A 744 -4.32 47.54 18.85
N ASN A 745 -4.36 48.28 19.95
CA ASN A 745 -5.62 48.72 20.55
C ASN A 745 -6.41 49.64 19.63
N GLU A 746 -5.77 50.60 18.96
CA GLU A 746 -6.43 51.44 17.95
C GLU A 746 -7.05 50.61 16.81
N LEU A 747 -6.33 49.59 16.32
CA LEU A 747 -6.79 48.73 15.23
C LEU A 747 -7.96 47.82 15.64
N LEU A 748 -7.96 47.34 16.90
CA LEU A 748 -9.06 46.58 17.48
C LEU A 748 -10.30 47.47 17.66
N GLN A 749 -10.14 48.65 18.25
CA GLN A 749 -11.23 49.62 18.44
C GLN A 749 -11.85 50.04 17.10
N LYS A 750 -11.03 50.31 16.07
CA LYS A 750 -11.51 50.59 14.70
C LYS A 750 -12.29 49.45 14.06
N ALA A 751 -12.17 48.22 14.59
CA ALA A 751 -12.95 47.06 14.17
C ALA A 751 -14.12 46.73 15.11
N GLY A 752 -14.42 47.58 16.09
CA GLY A 752 -15.45 47.32 17.10
C GLY A 752 -15.09 46.19 18.06
N ARG A 753 -13.80 45.89 18.25
CA ARG A 753 -13.32 44.89 19.22
C ARG A 753 -12.74 45.58 20.46
N ASP A 754 -12.91 44.94 21.61
CA ASP A 754 -12.38 45.46 22.86
C ASP A 754 -10.84 45.53 22.82
N PRO A 755 -10.24 46.63 23.33
CA PRO A 755 -8.79 46.74 23.47
C PRO A 755 -8.23 45.66 24.41
N VAL A 756 -6.93 45.43 24.34
CA VAL A 756 -6.21 44.62 25.33
C VAL A 756 -5.77 45.54 26.47
N GLU A 757 -6.02 45.11 27.72
CA GLU A 757 -5.39 45.69 28.89
C GLU A 757 -3.95 45.18 28.97
N TRP A 758 -3.03 46.03 28.53
CA TRP A 758 -1.60 45.69 28.48
C TRP A 758 -0.93 45.75 29.85
N GLN A 759 -1.51 46.45 30.83
CA GLN A 759 -1.02 46.43 32.20
C GLN A 759 -1.12 45.01 32.78
N LEU A 760 0.01 44.52 33.30
CA LEU A 760 0.08 43.23 33.97
C LEU A 760 -0.22 43.40 35.48
N PRO A 761 -0.80 42.40 36.15
CA PRO A 761 -0.98 42.41 37.60
C PRO A 761 0.35 42.67 38.34
N ALA A 762 0.30 43.36 39.48
CA ALA A 762 1.52 43.61 40.27
C ALA A 762 2.11 42.31 40.85
N THR A 763 1.25 41.34 41.14
CA THR A 763 1.58 40.02 41.70
C THR A 763 0.77 38.94 40.98
N VAL A 764 1.37 37.78 40.79
CA VAL A 764 0.72 36.60 40.17
C VAL A 764 0.93 35.43 41.12
N ALA A 765 -0.12 34.65 41.38
CA ALA A 765 -0.02 33.43 42.17
C ALA A 765 0.87 32.39 41.46
N GLU A 766 1.54 31.51 42.21
CA GLU A 766 2.22 30.38 41.60
C GLU A 766 1.16 29.39 41.06
N ASP A 767 1.32 29.01 39.78
CA ASP A 767 0.45 28.09 39.04
C ASP A 767 0.75 26.61 39.31
#